data_AF-Q6NUM6-F1
#
_entry.id   AF-Q6NUM6-F1
#
_cell.length_a   1.000
_cell.length_b   1.000
_cell.length_c   1.000
_cell.angle_alpha   90.00
_cell.angle_beta   90.00
_cell.angle_gamma   90.00
#
_symmetry.space_group_name_H-M   'P 1'
#
loop_
_entity.id
_entity.type
_entity.pdbx_description
1 polymer ?
#
loop_
_entity_poly.entity_id
_entity_poly.type
_entity_poly.pdbx_seq_one_letter_code
_entity_poly.pdbx_strand_id
1 'polypeptide(L)'
;MDPSADTWDLSSPLISLWINRFYIYLGFAVSISLWICVQIVIEMQGFATVLAEAVTSLDLPVAIINLKEYDPDDHLIEEVTSKNVCVFLVATYTDGLPTESAEWFCKWLEEASIDFRFGKTYLKGMRDAVFGLGNSAYASHFNKVGKNVDKWLWMLGVHRVMSRGEGDCDVVKSKHGSIEANFRAWKTKFISQLQALQKGERKKSCGGHCKKGKCESHQHGSEEREEGSQEQDELHHRDTKEEEPFESSSEEEFGGEDHQSLNSIVDVEDLGKIMDHVKKEKREKEQQEEKSGLFRNMGRNEDGERRAMITPALREALTKQVDAPRERSLLQTHILWNESHRCMETTPSLACANKCVFCWWHHNNPVGTEWLWKMDQPEMILKEAIENHQNMIKQFKGVPGVKAERFEEGMTVKHCALSLVGEPIMYPEINRFLKLLHQCKISSFLVTNAQFPAEIRNLEPVTQLYVSVDASTKDSLKKIDRPLFKDFWQQFLDSLKALAVKQQRTVYRLMLVKAWNVDELQAYAQLVSLGNPDFIEVKGVTYCRESSASSLTMAHVPWHEEVVQFVRELVDLIPEYEIACEHEHSNCLLIAHRKFKIGGEWWTWIDYNRFQELIQEYEDSGGSKTFSAKDYMARTPHWALFGANERSFDPKDTRHQRKNKSKAISGC
;
A
#
# COMPACT_ATOMS: atom_id res chain seq x y z
N MET A 1 57.09 48.15 30.73
CA MET A 1 56.74 48.03 29.30
C MET A 1 55.94 46.75 29.19
N ASP A 2 54.69 46.84 28.75
CA ASP A 2 53.76 45.72 28.77
C ASP A 2 53.69 45.08 27.36
N PRO A 3 54.07 43.81 27.16
CA PRO A 3 54.20 43.22 25.84
C PRO A 3 52.87 42.59 25.36
N SER A 4 51.78 43.35 25.40
CA SER A 4 50.49 42.98 24.78
C SER A 4 50.53 43.21 23.26
N ALA A 5 51.46 42.54 22.59
CA ALA A 5 51.47 42.48 21.13
C ALA A 5 50.43 41.45 20.67
N ASP A 6 49.32 41.93 20.11
CA ASP A 6 48.19 41.10 19.69
C ASP A 6 48.64 39.92 18.81
N THR A 7 48.26 38.70 19.19
CA THR A 7 48.44 37.52 18.34
C THR A 7 47.44 37.58 17.19
N TRP A 8 47.93 37.86 15.98
CA TRP A 8 47.11 37.93 14.77
C TRP A 8 46.43 36.57 14.53
N ASP A 9 45.11 36.51 14.72
CA ASP A 9 44.33 35.28 14.53
C ASP A 9 44.17 34.94 13.04
N LEU A 10 45.19 34.25 12.52
CA LEU A 10 45.24 33.70 11.17
C LEU A 10 44.24 32.56 10.94
N SER A 11 43.53 32.05 11.96
CA SER A 11 42.59 30.92 11.78
C SER A 11 41.34 31.35 11.02
N SER A 12 40.75 32.49 11.37
CA SER A 12 39.46 32.96 10.83
C SER A 12 39.46 33.13 9.29
N PRO A 13 40.45 33.79 8.66
CA PRO A 13 40.50 33.90 7.19
C PRO A 13 40.70 32.54 6.50
N LEU A 14 41.53 31.66 7.08
CA LEU A 14 41.80 30.33 6.53
C LEU A 14 40.55 29.44 6.56
N ILE A 15 39.77 29.49 7.65
CA ILE A 15 38.50 28.76 7.79
C ILE A 15 37.49 29.24 6.75
N SER A 16 37.33 30.56 6.57
CA SER A 16 36.43 31.14 5.55
C SER A 16 36.82 30.70 4.12
N LEU A 17 38.12 30.70 3.82
CA LEU A 17 38.64 30.30 2.51
C LEU A 17 38.45 28.79 2.27
N TRP A 18 38.58 27.95 3.30
CA TRP A 18 38.24 26.52 3.27
C TRP A 18 36.75 26.28 3.02
N ILE A 19 35.87 26.99 3.73
CA ILE A 19 34.41 26.87 3.60
C ILE A 19 33.95 27.27 2.19
N ASN A 20 34.43 28.40 1.67
CA ASN A 20 34.11 28.83 0.30
C ASN A 20 34.62 27.82 -0.74
N ARG A 21 35.83 27.28 -0.56
CA ARG A 21 36.39 26.23 -1.43
C ARG A 21 35.58 24.92 -1.37
N PHE A 22 35.07 24.55 -0.19
CA PHE A 22 34.17 23.41 -0.02
C PHE A 22 32.84 23.62 -0.75
N TYR A 23 32.20 24.79 -0.62
CA TYR A 23 30.97 25.10 -1.35
C TYR A 23 31.17 25.11 -2.88
N ILE A 24 32.32 25.61 -3.37
CA ILE A 24 32.66 25.55 -4.79
C ILE A 24 32.78 24.09 -5.25
N TYR A 25 33.52 23.24 -4.53
CA TYR A 25 33.62 21.81 -4.88
C TYR A 25 32.27 21.08 -4.80
N LEU A 26 31.43 21.40 -3.81
CA LEU A 26 30.08 20.84 -3.69
C LEU A 26 29.19 21.27 -4.88
N GLY A 27 29.23 22.53 -5.29
CA GLY A 27 28.51 23.04 -6.45
C GLY A 27 28.96 22.38 -7.76
N PHE A 28 30.26 22.20 -7.96
CA PHE A 28 30.78 21.43 -9.10
C PHE A 28 30.37 19.95 -9.04
N ALA A 29 30.44 19.30 -7.89
CA ALA A 29 30.03 17.90 -7.73
C ALA A 29 28.54 17.70 -8.05
N VAL A 30 27.65 18.54 -7.50
CA VAL A 30 26.21 18.51 -7.79
C VAL A 30 25.94 18.78 -9.28
N SER A 31 26.65 19.72 -9.90
CA SER A 31 26.50 20.03 -11.34
C SER A 31 26.94 18.86 -12.22
N ILE A 32 28.04 18.18 -11.88
CA ILE A 32 28.54 17.00 -12.58
C ILE A 32 27.58 15.82 -12.42
N SER A 33 27.07 15.56 -11.21
CA SER A 33 26.06 14.53 -10.97
C SER A 33 24.78 14.79 -11.77
N LEU A 34 24.27 16.03 -11.78
CA LEU A 34 23.07 16.40 -12.54
C LEU A 34 23.28 16.24 -14.05
N TRP A 35 24.45 16.62 -14.57
CA TRP A 35 24.77 16.41 -15.99
C TRP A 35 24.86 14.92 -16.34
N ILE A 36 25.43 14.09 -15.47
CA ILE A 36 25.45 12.62 -15.63
C ILE A 36 24.03 12.04 -15.61
N CYS A 37 23.12 12.51 -14.74
CA CYS A 37 21.71 12.11 -14.77
C CYS A 37 21.06 12.39 -16.13
N VAL A 38 21.21 13.62 -16.63
CA VAL A 38 20.63 14.05 -17.91
C VAL A 38 21.18 13.23 -19.07
N GLN A 39 22.49 12.99 -19.11
CA GLN A 39 23.09 12.16 -20.16
C GLN A 39 22.56 10.72 -20.12
N ILE A 40 22.50 10.07 -18.95
CA ILE A 40 21.99 8.69 -18.81
C ILE A 40 20.54 8.57 -19.29
N VAL A 41 19.68 9.56 -18.98
CA VAL A 41 18.29 9.57 -19.43
C VAL A 41 18.20 9.76 -20.95
N ILE A 42 19.02 10.63 -21.54
CA ILE A 42 19.09 10.83 -22.99
C ILE A 42 19.57 9.57 -23.71
N GLU A 43 20.61 8.88 -23.23
CA GLU A 43 21.08 7.61 -23.81
C GLU A 43 19.98 6.54 -23.76
N MET A 44 19.23 6.45 -22.65
CA MET A 44 18.09 5.53 -22.55
C MET A 44 16.98 5.83 -23.56
N GLN A 45 16.63 7.11 -23.75
CA GLN A 45 15.64 7.53 -24.76
C GLN A 45 16.14 7.27 -26.19
N GLY A 46 17.42 7.50 -26.46
CA GLY A 46 18.07 7.15 -27.72
C GLY A 46 18.01 5.64 -28.00
N PHE A 47 18.34 4.81 -27.01
CA PHE A 47 18.26 3.35 -27.13
C PHE A 47 16.81 2.86 -27.30
N ALA A 48 15.83 3.45 -26.62
CA ALA A 48 14.41 3.15 -26.81
C ALA A 48 13.96 3.44 -28.25
N THR A 49 14.32 4.61 -28.78
CA THR A 49 14.00 5.03 -30.16
C THR A 49 14.65 4.12 -31.19
N VAL A 50 15.97 3.88 -31.05
CA VAL A 50 16.77 3.01 -31.93
C VAL A 50 16.35 1.53 -31.82
N LEU A 51 15.67 1.11 -30.75
CA LEU A 51 15.00 -0.19 -30.68
C LEU A 51 13.66 -0.16 -31.41
N ALA A 52 12.82 0.83 -31.14
CA ALA A 52 11.50 0.96 -31.75
C ALA A 52 11.58 0.99 -33.28
N GLU A 53 12.44 1.81 -33.87
CA GLU A 53 12.72 1.83 -35.32
C GLU A 53 13.04 0.43 -35.88
N ALA A 54 13.85 -0.34 -35.16
CA ALA A 54 14.24 -1.68 -35.57
C ALA A 54 13.10 -2.70 -35.43
N VAL A 55 12.20 -2.55 -34.46
CA VAL A 55 11.01 -3.38 -34.31
C VAL A 55 9.93 -3.00 -35.34
N THR A 56 9.74 -1.71 -35.63
CA THR A 56 8.89 -1.23 -36.72
C THR A 56 9.36 -1.76 -38.08
N SER A 57 10.68 -1.91 -38.29
CA SER A 57 11.23 -2.54 -39.51
C SER A 57 10.98 -4.06 -39.65
N LEU A 58 10.26 -4.67 -38.70
CA LEU A 58 9.75 -6.05 -38.76
C LEU A 58 8.23 -6.12 -39.00
N ASP A 59 7.60 -4.99 -39.34
CA ASP A 59 6.15 -4.80 -39.44
C ASP A 59 5.40 -5.11 -38.11
N LEU A 60 6.07 -4.90 -36.97
CA LEU A 60 5.50 -5.10 -35.64
C LEU A 60 5.13 -3.75 -34.99
N PRO A 61 3.93 -3.63 -34.38
CA PRO A 61 3.55 -2.45 -33.62
C PRO A 61 4.43 -2.33 -32.37
N VAL A 62 4.83 -1.10 -32.05
CA VAL A 62 5.68 -0.78 -30.90
C VAL A 62 5.22 0.53 -30.25
N ALA A 63 5.24 0.55 -28.92
CA ALA A 63 5.04 1.75 -28.12
C ALA A 63 6.28 1.98 -27.26
N ILE A 64 6.68 3.24 -27.08
CA ILE A 64 7.69 3.64 -26.09
C ILE A 64 6.93 4.28 -24.94
N ILE A 65 7.03 3.70 -23.75
CA ILE A 65 6.38 4.20 -22.53
C ILE A 65 7.46 4.53 -21.51
N ASN A 66 7.36 5.70 -20.86
CA ASN A 66 8.24 6.09 -19.77
C ASN A 66 7.84 5.33 -18.48
N LEU A 67 8.80 4.76 -17.75
CA LEU A 67 8.53 4.04 -16.49
C LEU A 67 7.95 4.95 -15.38
N LYS A 68 7.97 6.28 -15.57
CA LYS A 68 7.31 7.28 -14.71
C LYS A 68 5.80 7.44 -14.99
N GLU A 69 5.35 6.96 -16.15
CA GLU A 69 3.98 7.07 -16.66
C GLU A 69 3.29 5.70 -16.78
N TYR A 70 4.07 4.61 -16.83
CA TYR A 70 3.59 3.23 -16.83
C TYR A 70 3.10 2.80 -15.44
N ASP A 71 1.81 2.54 -15.26
CA ASP A 71 1.24 1.85 -14.08
C ASP A 71 1.17 0.33 -14.32
N PRO A 72 1.96 -0.49 -13.61
CA PRO A 72 1.92 -1.95 -13.71
C PRO A 72 0.55 -2.58 -13.47
N ASP A 73 -0.25 -2.07 -12.54
CA ASP A 73 -1.54 -2.67 -12.19
C ASP A 73 -2.61 -2.43 -13.28
N ASP A 74 -2.43 -1.41 -14.12
CA ASP A 74 -3.30 -1.14 -15.27
C ASP A 74 -2.77 -1.81 -16.55
N HIS A 75 -1.45 -1.76 -16.82
CA HIS A 75 -0.87 -2.23 -18.09
C HIS A 75 -0.57 -3.73 -18.12
N LEU A 76 -0.09 -4.33 -17.02
CA LEU A 76 0.38 -5.74 -17.05
C LEU A 76 -0.74 -6.73 -17.33
N ILE A 77 -1.99 -6.41 -17.01
CA ILE A 77 -3.12 -7.32 -17.26
C ILE A 77 -3.37 -7.48 -18.78
N GLU A 78 -3.23 -6.40 -19.55
CA GLU A 78 -3.29 -6.45 -21.01
C GLU A 78 -2.01 -7.06 -21.62
N GLU A 79 -0.84 -6.74 -21.08
CA GLU A 79 0.45 -7.29 -21.56
C GLU A 79 0.63 -8.80 -21.28
N VAL A 80 -0.04 -9.34 -20.25
CA VAL A 80 -0.07 -10.77 -19.92
C VAL A 80 -1.07 -11.56 -20.77
N THR A 81 -2.18 -10.94 -21.17
CA THR A 81 -3.24 -11.60 -21.95
C THR A 81 -3.03 -11.49 -23.47
N SER A 82 -2.34 -10.44 -23.92
CA SER A 82 -1.92 -10.25 -25.30
C SER A 82 -0.72 -11.10 -25.71
N LYS A 83 -0.34 -11.07 -27.00
CA LYS A 83 0.89 -11.70 -27.51
C LYS A 83 2.12 -10.76 -27.42
N ASN A 84 2.09 -9.76 -26.55
CA ASN A 84 3.11 -8.71 -26.50
C ASN A 84 4.49 -9.22 -26.04
N VAL A 85 5.50 -8.37 -26.21
CA VAL A 85 6.87 -8.56 -25.71
C VAL A 85 7.32 -7.23 -25.10
N CYS A 86 7.47 -7.19 -23.78
CA CYS A 86 7.76 -5.97 -23.02
C CYS A 86 9.28 -5.81 -22.86
N VAL A 87 9.83 -4.65 -23.23
CA VAL A 87 11.28 -4.41 -23.17
C VAL A 87 11.63 -3.37 -22.12
N PHE A 88 12.32 -3.80 -21.07
CA PHE A 88 12.73 -2.94 -19.97
C PHE A 88 14.16 -2.45 -20.17
N LEU A 89 14.31 -1.23 -20.67
CA LEU A 89 15.57 -0.49 -20.64
C LEU A 89 15.67 0.23 -19.28
N VAL A 90 16.67 -0.07 -18.46
CA VAL A 90 16.80 0.49 -17.10
C VAL A 90 18.24 0.84 -16.75
N ALA A 91 18.51 2.05 -16.27
CA ALA A 91 19.81 2.44 -15.77
C ALA A 91 19.98 2.15 -14.27
N THR A 92 21.22 1.90 -13.88
CA THR A 92 21.65 1.85 -12.48
C THR A 92 22.38 3.15 -12.13
N TYR A 93 21.88 3.85 -11.12
CA TYR A 93 22.38 5.13 -10.64
C TYR A 93 23.20 4.97 -9.33
N THR A 94 23.42 6.07 -8.58
CA THR A 94 24.22 6.08 -7.34
C THR A 94 23.78 5.01 -6.36
N ASP A 95 24.74 4.41 -5.66
CA ASP A 95 24.54 3.35 -4.67
C ASP A 95 23.75 2.11 -5.17
N GLY A 96 23.60 1.97 -6.49
CA GLY A 96 22.88 0.86 -7.13
C GLY A 96 21.37 1.06 -7.21
N LEU A 97 20.89 2.28 -6.95
CA LEU A 97 19.47 2.66 -7.03
C LEU A 97 19.00 2.84 -8.49
N PRO A 98 17.68 2.76 -8.76
CA PRO A 98 17.09 3.18 -10.03
C PRO A 98 17.25 4.69 -10.27
N THR A 99 17.01 5.13 -11.52
CA THR A 99 16.74 6.54 -11.82
C THR A 99 15.38 6.96 -11.25
N GLU A 100 15.18 8.25 -10.99
CA GLU A 100 13.89 8.81 -10.51
C GLU A 100 12.70 8.35 -11.37
N SER A 101 12.89 8.29 -12.70
CA SER A 101 11.88 7.83 -13.66
C SER A 101 11.52 6.35 -13.54
N ALA A 102 12.36 5.53 -12.89
CA ALA A 102 12.14 4.09 -12.72
C ALA A 102 11.96 3.69 -11.25
N GLU A 103 12.11 4.61 -10.29
CA GLU A 103 12.07 4.33 -8.85
C GLU A 103 10.76 3.67 -8.42
N TRP A 104 9.62 4.26 -8.80
CA TRP A 104 8.31 3.75 -8.43
C TRP A 104 8.02 2.39 -9.08
N PHE A 105 8.33 2.21 -10.36
CA PHE A 105 8.22 0.92 -11.05
C PHE A 105 9.08 -0.16 -10.39
N CYS A 106 10.35 0.13 -10.11
CA CYS A 106 11.25 -0.81 -9.43
C CYS A 106 10.78 -1.17 -8.01
N LYS A 107 10.22 -0.20 -7.27
CA LYS A 107 9.65 -0.44 -5.94
C LYS A 107 8.38 -1.30 -6.00
N TRP A 108 7.44 -0.99 -6.89
CA TRP A 108 6.25 -1.80 -7.13
C TRP A 108 6.64 -3.24 -7.49
N LEU A 109 7.62 -3.40 -8.39
CA LEU A 109 8.08 -4.69 -8.88
C LEU A 109 8.83 -5.49 -7.79
N GLU A 110 9.59 -4.83 -6.92
CA GLU A 110 10.17 -5.47 -5.73
C GLU A 110 9.06 -5.95 -4.78
N GLU A 111 8.15 -5.06 -4.37
CA GLU A 111 7.03 -5.37 -3.46
C GLU A 111 6.17 -6.51 -4.02
N ALA A 112 5.76 -6.45 -5.28
CA ALA A 112 4.97 -7.49 -5.94
C ALA A 112 5.71 -8.83 -5.97
N SER A 113 7.03 -8.85 -6.21
CA SER A 113 7.81 -10.09 -6.28
C SER A 113 8.04 -10.80 -4.94
N ILE A 114 7.75 -10.13 -3.81
CA ILE A 114 7.83 -10.70 -2.45
C ILE A 114 6.46 -10.86 -1.78
N ASP A 115 5.42 -10.19 -2.28
CA ASP A 115 4.06 -10.22 -1.76
C ASP A 115 3.32 -11.45 -2.29
N PHE A 116 2.89 -12.31 -1.35
CA PHE A 116 2.26 -13.60 -1.62
C PHE A 116 0.97 -13.52 -2.46
N ARG A 117 0.34 -12.33 -2.58
CA ARG A 117 -0.85 -12.12 -3.42
C ARG A 117 -0.51 -12.26 -4.91
N PHE A 118 0.72 -11.96 -5.30
CA PHE A 118 1.23 -12.16 -6.65
C PHE A 118 1.86 -13.56 -6.75
N GLY A 119 1.06 -14.55 -7.13
CA GLY A 119 1.55 -15.91 -7.35
C GLY A 119 2.67 -15.96 -8.40
N LYS A 120 3.51 -17.01 -8.35
CA LYS A 120 4.66 -17.24 -9.26
C LYS A 120 4.30 -17.42 -10.75
N THR A 121 3.05 -17.19 -11.11
CA THR A 121 2.49 -17.25 -12.46
C THR A 121 1.72 -15.97 -12.82
N TYR A 122 1.79 -14.91 -12.00
CA TYR A 122 1.05 -13.66 -12.20
C TYR A 122 1.30 -13.07 -13.60
N LEU A 123 2.55 -13.12 -14.07
CA LEU A 123 2.94 -12.62 -15.39
C LEU A 123 3.29 -13.73 -16.40
N LYS A 124 2.79 -14.96 -16.20
CA LYS A 124 3.16 -16.15 -16.99
C LYS A 124 2.87 -16.04 -18.51
N GLY A 125 1.90 -15.21 -18.91
CA GLY A 125 1.62 -14.96 -20.32
C GLY A 125 2.57 -13.95 -20.99
N MET A 126 3.13 -13.03 -20.20
CA MET A 126 4.01 -11.96 -20.68
C MET A 126 5.38 -12.51 -21.08
N ARG A 127 5.94 -11.95 -22.14
CA ARG A 127 7.33 -12.14 -22.55
C ARG A 127 8.13 -10.87 -22.30
N ASP A 128 9.34 -10.99 -21.75
CA ASP A 128 10.21 -9.83 -21.52
C ASP A 128 11.60 -9.94 -22.16
N ALA A 129 12.24 -8.79 -22.30
CA ALA A 129 13.70 -8.70 -22.36
C ALA A 129 14.18 -7.46 -21.59
N VAL A 130 15.20 -7.62 -20.75
CA VAL A 130 15.76 -6.53 -19.95
C VAL A 130 17.14 -6.12 -20.51
N PHE A 131 17.38 -4.82 -20.68
CA PHE A 131 18.71 -4.27 -20.93
C PHE A 131 19.06 -3.27 -19.82
N GLY A 132 20.04 -3.62 -19.00
CA GLY A 132 20.57 -2.74 -17.99
C GLY A 132 21.63 -1.79 -18.57
N LEU A 133 21.63 -0.53 -18.12
CA LEU A 133 22.77 0.38 -18.23
C LEU A 133 23.47 0.46 -16.87
N GLY A 134 24.80 0.47 -16.87
CA GLY A 134 25.61 0.61 -15.67
C GLY A 134 27.08 0.87 -15.99
N ASN A 135 27.93 0.95 -14.97
CA ASN A 135 29.36 1.18 -15.12
C ASN A 135 30.14 0.22 -14.20
N SER A 136 30.99 -0.63 -14.76
CA SER A 136 31.73 -1.67 -14.03
C SER A 136 32.99 -1.18 -13.31
N ALA A 137 33.24 0.13 -13.26
CA ALA A 137 34.05 0.73 -12.21
C ALA A 137 33.41 0.53 -10.82
N TYR A 138 32.08 0.58 -10.73
CA TYR A 138 31.32 0.39 -9.48
C TYR A 138 30.94 -1.07 -9.29
N ALA A 139 31.94 -1.95 -9.07
CA ALA A 139 31.77 -3.42 -9.13
C ALA A 139 30.62 -3.99 -8.28
N SER A 140 30.34 -3.43 -7.10
CA SER A 140 29.22 -3.83 -6.22
C SER A 140 27.83 -3.43 -6.76
N HIS A 141 27.76 -2.36 -7.54
CA HIS A 141 26.52 -1.78 -8.07
C HIS A 141 26.35 -1.98 -9.59
N PHE A 142 27.33 -2.55 -10.28
CA PHE A 142 27.31 -2.72 -11.74
C PHE A 142 26.03 -3.42 -12.21
N ASN A 143 25.21 -2.72 -13.00
CA ASN A 143 23.93 -3.20 -13.52
C ASN A 143 22.95 -3.70 -12.43
N LYS A 144 23.05 -3.20 -11.19
CA LYS A 144 22.25 -3.66 -10.03
C LYS A 144 20.74 -3.56 -10.29
N VAL A 145 20.27 -2.48 -10.91
CA VAL A 145 18.85 -2.29 -11.22
C VAL A 145 18.37 -3.27 -12.28
N GLY A 146 19.07 -3.38 -13.41
CA GLY A 146 18.75 -4.36 -14.45
C GLY A 146 18.77 -5.81 -13.94
N LYS A 147 19.72 -6.15 -13.07
CA LYS A 147 19.80 -7.46 -12.39
C LYS A 147 18.63 -7.70 -11.44
N ASN A 148 18.20 -6.68 -10.71
CA ASN A 148 17.05 -6.75 -9.82
C ASN A 148 15.74 -6.89 -10.62
N VAL A 149 15.48 -6.04 -11.62
CA VAL A 149 14.28 -6.09 -12.48
C VAL A 149 14.13 -7.45 -13.17
N ASP A 150 15.18 -7.93 -13.82
CA ASP A 150 15.24 -9.27 -14.44
C ASP A 150 14.93 -10.39 -13.43
N LYS A 151 15.42 -10.29 -12.20
CA LYS A 151 15.11 -11.25 -11.11
C LYS A 151 13.65 -11.16 -10.66
N TRP A 152 13.14 -9.96 -10.41
CA TRP A 152 11.78 -9.75 -9.89
C TRP A 152 10.71 -10.18 -10.91
N LEU A 153 10.88 -9.84 -12.19
CA LEU A 153 10.04 -10.33 -13.30
C LEU A 153 10.04 -11.87 -13.37
N TRP A 154 11.21 -12.50 -13.24
CA TRP A 154 11.31 -13.97 -13.20
C TRP A 154 10.60 -14.60 -12.00
N MET A 155 10.61 -13.97 -10.81
CA MET A 155 9.88 -14.47 -9.64
C MET A 155 8.35 -14.35 -9.79
N LEU A 156 7.86 -13.39 -10.59
CA LEU A 156 6.46 -13.25 -11.00
C LEU A 156 6.05 -14.18 -12.17
N GLY A 157 7.00 -14.94 -12.72
CA GLY A 157 6.75 -15.98 -13.73
C GLY A 157 6.90 -15.55 -15.19
N VAL A 158 7.46 -14.37 -15.49
CA VAL A 158 7.61 -13.84 -16.85
C VAL A 158 8.49 -14.73 -17.74
N HIS A 159 8.11 -14.90 -19.00
CA HIS A 159 8.89 -15.68 -19.98
C HIS A 159 9.93 -14.82 -20.72
N ARG A 160 11.18 -14.86 -20.24
CA ARG A 160 12.32 -14.20 -20.90
C ARG A 160 12.50 -14.64 -22.36
N VAL A 161 12.52 -13.69 -23.28
CA VAL A 161 12.83 -13.89 -24.71
C VAL A 161 14.32 -14.17 -24.92
N MET A 162 15.18 -13.55 -24.12
CA MET A 162 16.63 -13.74 -24.14
C MET A 162 17.26 -13.43 -22.79
N SER A 163 18.55 -13.68 -22.64
CA SER A 163 19.31 -13.24 -21.46
C SER A 163 19.37 -11.70 -21.37
N ARG A 164 19.25 -11.18 -20.15
CA ARG A 164 19.43 -9.77 -19.83
C ARG A 164 20.72 -9.21 -20.43
N GLY A 165 20.62 -8.07 -21.10
CA GLY A 165 21.76 -7.30 -21.56
C GLY A 165 22.38 -6.46 -20.44
N GLU A 166 23.70 -6.31 -20.46
CA GLU A 166 24.46 -5.48 -19.52
C GLU A 166 25.30 -4.50 -20.33
N GLY A 167 24.75 -3.30 -20.54
CA GLY A 167 25.48 -2.13 -21.03
C GLY A 167 26.50 -1.67 -19.99
N ASP A 168 27.66 -1.22 -20.46
CA ASP A 168 28.77 -0.82 -19.58
C ASP A 168 29.42 0.46 -20.08
N CYS A 169 29.38 1.52 -19.27
CA CYS A 169 30.05 2.78 -19.54
C CYS A 169 31.57 2.70 -19.31
N ASP A 170 32.08 1.66 -18.64
CA ASP A 170 33.52 1.40 -18.60
C ASP A 170 33.97 0.82 -19.96
N VAL A 171 34.44 1.71 -20.83
CA VAL A 171 35.01 1.40 -22.16
C VAL A 171 36.08 0.30 -22.11
N VAL A 172 36.83 0.17 -21.01
CA VAL A 172 37.93 -0.78 -20.86
C VAL A 172 37.43 -2.19 -20.53
N LYS A 173 36.31 -2.30 -19.80
CA LYS A 173 35.70 -3.60 -19.43
C LYS A 173 34.48 -3.97 -20.28
N SER A 174 33.98 -3.04 -21.08
CA SER A 174 32.84 -3.24 -21.96
C SER A 174 33.10 -4.35 -22.99
N LYS A 175 32.20 -5.35 -23.03
CA LYS A 175 32.31 -6.54 -23.89
C LYS A 175 32.42 -6.23 -25.40
N HIS A 176 31.93 -5.06 -25.81
CA HIS A 176 32.00 -4.57 -27.18
C HIS A 176 32.64 -3.17 -27.27
N GLY A 177 33.40 -2.74 -26.26
CA GLY A 177 34.17 -1.49 -26.24
C GLY A 177 33.39 -0.20 -25.90
N SER A 178 32.06 -0.20 -25.95
CA SER A 178 31.24 0.93 -25.49
C SER A 178 29.83 0.48 -25.06
N ILE A 179 29.05 1.37 -24.44
CA ILE A 179 27.69 1.04 -24.01
C ILE A 179 26.72 0.93 -25.19
N GLU A 180 26.87 1.78 -26.21
CA GLU A 180 26.10 1.75 -27.45
C GLU A 180 26.48 0.52 -28.29
N ALA A 181 27.73 0.05 -28.21
CA ALA A 181 28.16 -1.20 -28.83
C ALA A 181 27.60 -2.43 -28.12
N ASN A 182 27.57 -2.45 -26.78
CA ASN A 182 26.89 -3.49 -26.00
C ASN A 182 25.38 -3.51 -26.31
N PHE A 183 24.75 -2.34 -26.39
CA PHE A 183 23.35 -2.20 -26.78
C PHE A 183 23.10 -2.69 -28.22
N ARG A 184 23.93 -2.30 -29.19
CA ARG A 184 23.83 -2.75 -30.59
C ARG A 184 23.97 -4.28 -30.73
N ALA A 185 24.92 -4.88 -30.02
CA ALA A 185 25.12 -6.33 -30.00
C ALA A 185 23.96 -7.08 -29.32
N TRP A 186 23.33 -6.47 -28.31
CA TRP A 186 22.12 -6.99 -27.67
C TRP A 186 20.89 -6.82 -28.57
N LYS A 187 20.67 -5.64 -29.18
CA LYS A 187 19.58 -5.34 -30.11
C LYS A 187 19.55 -6.32 -31.28
N THR A 188 20.71 -6.61 -31.88
CA THR A 188 20.81 -7.58 -32.98
C THR A 188 20.30 -8.96 -32.54
N LYS A 189 20.70 -9.43 -31.34
CA LYS A 189 20.22 -10.71 -30.78
C LYS A 189 18.73 -10.69 -30.46
N PHE A 190 18.22 -9.59 -29.91
CA PHE A 190 16.78 -9.41 -29.62
C PHE A 190 15.94 -9.47 -30.90
N ILE A 191 16.32 -8.71 -31.94
CA ILE A 191 15.66 -8.71 -33.26
C ILE A 191 15.64 -10.13 -33.86
N SER A 192 16.75 -10.88 -33.80
CA SER A 192 16.77 -12.27 -34.26
C SER A 192 15.90 -13.22 -33.43
N GLN A 193 15.73 -13.00 -32.11
CA GLN A 193 14.76 -13.78 -31.32
C GLN A 193 13.31 -13.39 -31.63
N LEU A 194 13.05 -12.10 -31.88
CA LEU A 194 11.71 -11.62 -32.23
C LEU A 194 11.26 -12.16 -33.59
N GLN A 195 12.15 -12.20 -34.58
CA GLN A 195 11.92 -12.88 -35.87
C GLN A 195 11.68 -14.39 -35.72
N ALA A 196 12.42 -15.09 -34.85
CA ALA A 196 12.20 -16.51 -34.58
C ALA A 196 10.82 -16.75 -33.92
N LEU A 197 10.42 -15.90 -32.97
CA LEU A 197 9.09 -15.94 -32.36
C LEU A 197 7.97 -15.65 -33.37
N GLN A 198 8.17 -14.70 -34.29
CA GLN A 198 7.22 -14.38 -35.38
C GLN A 198 7.00 -15.56 -36.32
N LYS A 199 8.05 -16.34 -36.61
CA LYS A 199 7.97 -17.60 -37.38
C LYS A 199 7.42 -18.80 -36.60
N GLY A 200 7.20 -18.66 -35.29
CA GLY A 200 6.78 -19.77 -34.41
C GLY A 200 7.88 -20.77 -34.07
N GLU A 201 9.16 -20.45 -34.31
CA GLU A 201 10.32 -21.30 -34.01
C GLU A 201 10.49 -21.49 -32.48
N ARG A 202 9.79 -22.46 -31.90
CA ARG A 202 9.94 -22.86 -30.50
C ARG A 202 11.31 -23.52 -30.25
N LYS A 203 12.35 -22.71 -30.00
CA LYS A 203 13.52 -23.20 -29.28
C LYS A 203 13.07 -23.83 -27.97
N LYS A 204 13.64 -24.99 -27.62
CA LYS A 204 13.45 -25.61 -26.30
C LYS A 204 13.81 -24.56 -25.24
N SER A 205 12.85 -24.26 -24.35
CA SER A 205 13.08 -23.44 -23.17
C SER A 205 14.29 -23.98 -22.40
N CYS A 206 15.09 -23.08 -21.81
CA CYS A 206 16.13 -23.51 -20.87
C CYS A 206 15.45 -24.33 -19.75
N GLY A 207 15.69 -25.64 -19.74
CA GLY A 207 15.04 -26.55 -18.80
C GLY A 207 15.28 -26.09 -17.37
N GLY A 208 14.23 -26.05 -16.54
CA GLY A 208 14.17 -25.29 -15.28
C GLY A 208 15.11 -25.71 -14.14
N HIS A 209 16.23 -26.39 -14.42
CA HIS A 209 17.21 -26.83 -13.44
C HIS A 209 18.32 -25.80 -13.14
N CYS A 210 18.35 -24.63 -13.81
CA CYS A 210 19.33 -23.56 -13.59
C CYS A 210 19.14 -22.79 -12.26
N LYS A 211 19.35 -23.49 -11.14
CA LYS A 211 19.36 -22.93 -9.78
C LYS A 211 20.39 -21.78 -9.72
N LYS A 212 19.91 -20.56 -9.42
CA LYS A 212 20.67 -19.30 -9.25
C LYS A 212 21.06 -18.49 -10.51
N GLY A 213 20.41 -18.71 -11.66
CA GLY A 213 20.25 -17.63 -12.67
C GLY A 213 21.50 -17.10 -13.37
N LYS A 214 22.52 -17.94 -13.57
CA LYS A 214 23.59 -17.72 -14.57
C LYS A 214 23.48 -18.75 -15.69
N CYS A 215 23.80 -18.33 -16.92
CA CYS A 215 23.92 -19.19 -18.08
C CYS A 215 25.22 -18.83 -18.81
N GLU A 216 26.17 -19.75 -18.86
CA GLU A 216 27.40 -19.64 -19.64
C GLU A 216 27.38 -20.73 -20.73
N SER A 217 27.76 -20.37 -21.95
CA SER A 217 27.46 -21.17 -23.15
C SER A 217 28.59 -22.15 -23.48
N HIS A 218 28.44 -23.40 -23.07
CA HIS A 218 29.30 -24.48 -23.54
C HIS A 218 28.92 -24.91 -24.96
N GLN A 219 29.90 -24.91 -25.86
CA GLN A 219 29.83 -25.60 -27.15
C GLN A 219 30.11 -27.10 -26.91
N HIS A 220 29.51 -27.99 -27.70
CA HIS A 220 29.79 -29.43 -27.64
C HIS A 220 29.85 -30.03 -29.04
N GLY A 221 30.76 -30.99 -29.22
CA GLY A 221 31.03 -31.69 -30.49
C GLY A 221 30.20 -32.96 -30.71
N SER A 222 30.56 -33.67 -31.79
CA SER A 222 29.91 -34.82 -32.45
C SER A 222 30.38 -36.21 -31.94
N GLU A 223 30.00 -37.25 -32.70
CA GLU A 223 30.26 -38.71 -32.56
C GLU A 223 29.25 -39.44 -31.63
N GLU A 224 28.30 -40.26 -32.13
CA GLU A 224 28.35 -41.58 -32.85
C GLU A 224 28.31 -42.80 -31.88
N ARG A 225 27.83 -44.01 -32.22
CA ARG A 225 26.56 -44.57 -32.79
C ARG A 225 26.80 -46.08 -33.14
N GLU A 226 26.19 -47.02 -32.41
CA GLU A 226 26.03 -48.48 -32.71
C GLU A 226 24.86 -49.03 -31.82
N GLU A 227 23.78 -49.74 -32.20
CA GLU A 227 23.11 -50.14 -33.46
C GLU A 227 23.13 -51.64 -33.91
N GLY A 228 22.68 -52.58 -33.06
CA GLY A 228 22.24 -53.98 -33.40
C GLY A 228 21.71 -54.79 -32.19
N SER A 229 21.01 -55.95 -32.27
CA SER A 229 20.30 -56.66 -33.37
C SER A 229 19.61 -57.97 -32.88
N GLN A 230 18.50 -58.42 -33.52
CA GLN A 230 17.86 -59.78 -33.44
C GLN A 230 17.13 -60.15 -32.11
N GLU A 231 16.10 -61.02 -32.00
CA GLU A 231 15.32 -61.85 -32.97
C GLU A 231 13.89 -62.26 -32.46
N GLN A 232 13.11 -62.92 -33.33
CA GLN A 232 11.70 -63.42 -33.30
C GLN A 232 11.23 -64.22 -32.02
N ASP A 233 9.93 -64.43 -31.69
CA ASP A 233 8.91 -65.18 -32.48
C ASP A 233 7.42 -65.16 -31.96
N GLU A 234 6.49 -65.53 -32.87
CA GLU A 234 5.08 -66.02 -32.84
C GLU A 234 4.01 -65.85 -31.68
N LEU A 235 2.87 -65.22 -32.05
CA LEU A 235 1.44 -65.69 -32.00
C LEU A 235 0.80 -66.37 -30.74
N HIS A 236 -0.28 -65.79 -30.15
CA HIS A 236 -1.69 -66.26 -30.33
C HIS A 236 -2.80 -65.52 -29.50
N HIS A 237 -4.03 -65.44 -30.07
CA HIS A 237 -5.32 -65.05 -29.44
C HIS A 237 -5.64 -65.78 -28.10
N ARG A 238 -6.45 -65.26 -27.14
CA ARG A 238 -7.92 -64.99 -27.23
C ARG A 238 -8.51 -64.42 -25.90
N ASP A 239 -9.76 -63.97 -25.95
CA ASP A 239 -10.55 -63.32 -24.87
C ASP A 239 -10.87 -64.19 -23.63
N THR A 240 -11.07 -63.56 -22.45
CA THR A 240 -12.32 -63.61 -21.63
C THR A 240 -12.12 -63.29 -20.12
N LYS A 241 -12.77 -62.20 -19.63
CA LYS A 241 -13.22 -61.89 -18.23
C LYS A 241 -12.25 -61.62 -17.05
N GLU A 242 -12.57 -60.50 -16.36
CA GLU A 242 -12.83 -60.35 -14.92
C GLU A 242 -11.93 -61.08 -13.87
N GLU A 243 -10.87 -60.41 -13.38
CA GLU A 243 -10.64 -60.05 -11.95
C GLU A 243 -9.33 -59.22 -11.79
N GLU A 244 -8.99 -58.77 -10.57
CA GLU A 244 -7.74 -58.03 -10.22
C GLU A 244 -6.50 -58.99 -10.16
N PRO A 245 -5.21 -58.55 -10.05
CA PRO A 245 -4.70 -57.20 -9.74
C PRO A 245 -3.39 -56.74 -10.48
N PHE A 246 -2.91 -55.54 -10.12
CA PHE A 246 -1.50 -55.06 -10.00
C PHE A 246 -0.43 -55.18 -11.11
N GLU A 247 0.32 -54.07 -11.23
CA GLU A 247 1.72 -53.90 -11.70
C GLU A 247 2.20 -54.33 -13.13
N SER A 248 2.45 -53.29 -13.94
CA SER A 248 3.71 -53.04 -14.69
C SER A 248 4.26 -54.11 -15.67
N SER A 249 4.00 -53.91 -16.96
CA SER A 249 5.08 -53.82 -17.96
C SER A 249 4.68 -52.88 -19.12
N SER A 250 5.65 -52.51 -19.97
CA SER A 250 5.47 -51.55 -21.07
C SER A 250 6.38 -51.88 -22.27
N GLU A 251 5.80 -52.49 -23.29
CA GLU A 251 6.36 -52.67 -24.65
C GLU A 251 5.19 -52.33 -25.60
N GLU A 252 5.28 -51.37 -26.51
CA GLU A 252 6.09 -51.34 -27.75
C GLU A 252 5.67 -52.42 -28.77
N GLU A 253 4.98 -51.97 -29.83
CA GLU A 253 5.46 -52.21 -31.20
C GLU A 253 4.86 -51.17 -32.18
N PHE A 254 5.54 -50.92 -33.30
CA PHE A 254 5.18 -49.88 -34.28
C PHE A 254 5.26 -50.44 -35.70
N GLY A 255 4.16 -51.06 -36.16
CA GLY A 255 4.03 -51.48 -37.56
C GLY A 255 3.80 -50.27 -38.48
N GLY A 256 4.60 -50.15 -39.54
CA GLY A 256 4.43 -49.11 -40.56
C GLY A 256 4.09 -49.70 -41.91
N GLU A 257 3.44 -48.90 -42.78
CA GLU A 257 3.44 -49.12 -44.23
C GLU A 257 3.20 -47.82 -45.01
N ASP A 258 4.00 -47.66 -46.06
CA ASP A 258 3.93 -46.82 -47.26
C ASP A 258 2.98 -45.59 -47.43
N HIS A 259 3.66 -44.53 -47.89
CA HIS A 259 3.29 -43.62 -48.99
C HIS A 259 2.24 -42.49 -48.86
N GLN A 260 2.74 -41.31 -49.28
CA GLN A 260 2.05 -40.18 -49.93
C GLN A 260 1.28 -39.18 -49.05
N SER A 261 1.21 -37.96 -49.60
CA SER A 261 0.78 -36.75 -48.92
C SER A 261 -0.70 -36.46 -49.14
N LEU A 262 -1.43 -36.16 -48.06
CA LEU A 262 -2.37 -35.04 -47.98
C LEU A 262 -2.88 -34.86 -46.54
N ASN A 263 -2.89 -33.62 -46.06
CA ASN A 263 -3.48 -33.09 -44.81
C ASN A 263 -4.20 -34.11 -43.89
N SER A 264 -3.50 -34.61 -42.85
CA SER A 264 -4.14 -35.34 -41.75
C SER A 264 -5.01 -34.41 -40.91
N ILE A 265 -6.32 -34.44 -41.18
CA ILE A 265 -7.33 -33.93 -40.26
C ILE A 265 -7.27 -34.78 -38.98
N VAL A 266 -7.22 -34.13 -37.81
CA VAL A 266 -7.15 -34.83 -36.52
C VAL A 266 -8.45 -35.59 -36.29
N ASP A 267 -8.37 -36.91 -36.16
CA ASP A 267 -9.55 -37.77 -36.04
C ASP A 267 -10.16 -37.72 -34.63
N VAL A 268 -11.45 -38.01 -34.54
CA VAL A 268 -12.30 -37.75 -33.36
C VAL A 268 -11.93 -38.68 -32.19
N GLU A 269 -11.38 -39.86 -32.47
CA GLU A 269 -11.00 -40.83 -31.44
C GLU A 269 -9.77 -40.37 -30.62
N ASP A 270 -8.85 -39.62 -31.21
CA ASP A 270 -7.67 -39.11 -30.50
C ASP A 270 -8.02 -37.97 -29.53
N LEU A 271 -9.09 -37.21 -29.79
CA LEU A 271 -9.65 -36.26 -28.80
C LEU A 271 -10.13 -37.00 -27.53
N GLY A 272 -10.60 -38.24 -27.65
CA GLY A 272 -10.97 -39.07 -26.51
C GLY A 272 -9.76 -39.36 -25.61
N LYS A 273 -8.67 -39.88 -26.20
CA LYS A 273 -7.41 -40.19 -25.51
C LYS A 273 -6.84 -38.94 -24.81
N ILE A 274 -6.82 -37.79 -25.50
CA ILE A 274 -6.36 -36.52 -24.94
C ILE A 274 -7.24 -36.06 -23.77
N MET A 275 -8.57 -36.13 -23.91
CA MET A 275 -9.50 -35.73 -22.85
C MET A 275 -9.40 -36.62 -21.62
N ASP A 276 -9.19 -37.92 -21.78
CA ASP A 276 -9.08 -38.84 -20.64
C ASP A 276 -7.69 -38.74 -19.96
N HIS A 277 -6.61 -38.45 -20.69
CA HIS A 277 -5.34 -38.01 -20.08
C HIS A 277 -5.52 -36.72 -19.26
N VAL A 278 -6.22 -35.71 -19.80
CA VAL A 278 -6.52 -34.46 -19.07
C VAL A 278 -7.41 -34.71 -17.84
N LYS A 279 -8.41 -35.60 -17.92
CA LYS A 279 -9.21 -35.99 -16.75
C LYS A 279 -8.41 -36.78 -15.73
N LYS A 280 -7.49 -37.66 -16.16
CA LYS A 280 -6.62 -38.42 -15.26
C LYS A 280 -5.66 -37.48 -14.54
N GLU A 281 -4.95 -36.60 -15.26
CA GLU A 281 -4.15 -35.53 -14.65
C GLU A 281 -4.98 -34.66 -13.71
N LYS A 282 -6.23 -34.32 -14.06
CA LYS A 282 -7.09 -33.48 -13.22
C LYS A 282 -7.53 -34.20 -11.95
N ARG A 283 -7.86 -35.50 -12.01
CA ARG A 283 -8.16 -36.32 -10.83
C ARG A 283 -6.93 -36.57 -9.96
N GLU A 284 -5.76 -36.77 -10.56
CA GLU A 284 -4.49 -36.91 -9.84
C GLU A 284 -4.09 -35.59 -9.17
N LYS A 285 -4.36 -34.43 -9.81
CA LYS A 285 -4.21 -33.10 -9.19
C LYS A 285 -5.23 -32.85 -8.09
N GLU A 286 -6.51 -33.16 -8.29
CA GLU A 286 -7.55 -33.04 -7.26
C GLU A 286 -7.22 -33.91 -6.03
N GLN A 287 -6.74 -35.15 -6.22
CA GLN A 287 -6.28 -36.00 -5.13
C GLN A 287 -4.93 -35.56 -4.52
N GLN A 288 -4.06 -34.89 -5.28
CA GLN A 288 -2.87 -34.22 -4.72
C GLN A 288 -3.23 -32.95 -3.96
N GLU A 289 -4.28 -32.22 -4.34
CA GLU A 289 -4.77 -31.00 -3.68
C GLU A 289 -5.54 -31.34 -2.40
N GLU A 290 -6.34 -32.42 -2.37
CA GLU A 290 -6.89 -32.97 -1.10
C GLU A 290 -5.77 -33.45 -0.15
N LYS A 291 -4.71 -34.06 -0.68
CA LYS A 291 -3.54 -34.48 0.13
C LYS A 291 -2.59 -33.32 0.48
N SER A 292 -2.65 -32.19 -0.22
CA SER A 292 -1.86 -30.99 0.06
C SER A 292 -2.76 -29.82 0.47
N GLY A 293 -3.21 -29.86 1.73
CA GLY A 293 -3.99 -28.80 2.40
C GLY A 293 -3.25 -27.45 2.61
N LEU A 294 -2.36 -27.10 1.69
CA LEU A 294 -1.38 -26.03 1.72
C LEU A 294 -2.05 -24.64 1.66
N PHE A 295 -3.16 -24.51 0.92
CA PHE A 295 -4.00 -23.30 0.91
C PHE A 295 -4.59 -22.98 2.30
N ARG A 296 -4.83 -23.96 3.17
CA ARG A 296 -5.40 -23.75 4.51
C ARG A 296 -4.36 -23.27 5.55
N ASN A 297 -3.09 -23.13 5.17
CA ASN A 297 -1.98 -22.82 6.07
C ASN A 297 -1.47 -21.37 5.99
N MET A 298 -1.97 -20.50 5.10
CA MET A 298 -1.45 -19.12 4.97
C MET A 298 -1.56 -18.27 6.26
N GLY A 299 -2.60 -18.49 7.07
CA GLY A 299 -2.74 -17.86 8.38
C GLY A 299 -2.06 -18.61 9.54
N ARG A 300 -1.39 -19.74 9.28
CA ARG A 300 -0.90 -20.68 10.30
C ARG A 300 0.64 -20.70 10.40
N ASN A 301 1.14 -20.88 11.61
CA ASN A 301 2.54 -21.23 11.87
C ASN A 301 2.82 -22.71 11.51
N GLU A 302 4.07 -23.16 11.64
CA GLU A 302 4.48 -24.55 11.39
C GLU A 302 3.68 -25.56 12.23
N ASP A 303 3.32 -25.21 13.47
CA ASP A 303 2.47 -26.02 14.38
C ASP A 303 0.97 -26.01 14.03
N GLY A 304 0.57 -25.28 13.00
CA GLY A 304 -0.84 -25.15 12.59
C GLY A 304 -1.67 -24.15 13.40
N GLU A 305 -1.14 -23.48 14.43
CA GLU A 305 -1.80 -22.36 15.13
C GLU A 305 -1.90 -21.10 14.26
N ARG A 306 -2.94 -20.26 14.46
CA ARG A 306 -3.00 -18.94 13.81
C ARG A 306 -1.84 -18.04 14.26
N ARG A 307 -1.19 -17.37 13.31
CA ARG A 307 -0.08 -16.45 13.55
C ARG A 307 -0.49 -15.28 14.45
N ALA A 308 0.36 -14.89 15.40
CA ALA A 308 0.16 -13.70 16.22
C ALA A 308 0.26 -12.41 15.38
N MET A 309 -0.61 -11.43 15.64
CA MET A 309 -0.60 -10.14 14.94
C MET A 309 0.66 -9.32 15.29
N ILE A 310 1.01 -9.26 16.58
CA ILE A 310 2.26 -8.63 17.05
C ILE A 310 3.39 -9.66 16.99
N THR A 311 4.22 -9.58 15.94
CA THR A 311 5.48 -10.32 15.86
C THR A 311 6.54 -9.71 16.78
N PRO A 312 7.60 -10.45 17.18
CA PRO A 312 8.68 -9.89 18.00
C PRO A 312 9.34 -8.65 17.37
N ALA A 313 9.58 -8.67 16.06
CA ALA A 313 10.13 -7.52 15.33
C ALA A 313 9.17 -6.31 15.33
N LEU A 314 7.84 -6.55 15.19
CA LEU A 314 6.85 -5.48 15.27
C LEU A 314 6.76 -4.91 16.69
N ARG A 315 6.92 -5.74 17.73
CA ARG A 315 6.99 -5.30 19.13
C ARG A 315 8.20 -4.40 19.40
N GLU A 316 9.35 -4.70 18.81
CA GLU A 316 10.56 -3.85 18.93
C GLU A 316 10.37 -2.51 18.19
N ALA A 317 9.79 -2.53 17.00
CA ALA A 317 9.46 -1.32 16.24
C ALA A 317 8.43 -0.43 16.97
N LEU A 318 7.42 -1.04 17.59
CA LEU A 318 6.42 -0.37 18.43
C LEU A 318 7.08 0.42 19.57
N THR A 319 7.94 -0.22 20.38
CA THR A 319 8.62 0.46 21.50
C THR A 319 9.41 1.69 21.00
N LYS A 320 10.18 1.53 19.93
CA LYS A 320 10.99 2.61 19.32
C LYS A 320 10.14 3.78 18.76
N GLN A 321 8.84 3.59 18.53
CA GLN A 321 7.91 4.64 18.09
C GLN A 321 7.15 5.34 19.24
N VAL A 322 7.27 4.84 20.48
CA VAL A 322 6.76 5.52 21.69
C VAL A 322 7.76 6.58 22.18
N ASP A 323 9.06 6.31 22.05
CA ASP A 323 10.16 7.24 22.43
C ASP A 323 10.23 8.54 21.59
N ALA A 324 9.33 8.73 20.62
CA ALA A 324 9.21 9.95 19.85
C ALA A 324 8.15 10.88 20.48
N PRO A 325 8.53 11.90 21.29
CA PRO A 325 7.58 12.91 21.75
C PRO A 325 7.01 13.65 20.53
N ARG A 326 5.70 13.48 20.33
CA ARG A 326 4.91 14.14 19.28
C ARG A 326 3.63 14.63 19.94
N GLU A 327 3.19 15.84 19.59
CA GLU A 327 1.86 16.36 19.93
C GLU A 327 0.79 15.53 19.17
N ARG A 328 0.47 14.33 19.69
CA ARG A 328 -0.39 13.33 19.06
C ARG A 328 -1.88 13.61 19.30
N SER A 329 -2.62 13.60 18.19
CA SER A 329 -4.03 13.17 17.98
C SER A 329 -5.20 13.66 18.86
N LEU A 330 -5.00 14.19 20.08
CA LEU A 330 -6.07 14.83 20.89
C LEU A 330 -6.85 15.91 20.12
N LEU A 331 -6.21 16.49 19.10
CA LEU A 331 -6.75 17.40 18.09
C LEU A 331 -8.08 16.98 17.42
N GLN A 332 -8.43 15.69 17.42
CA GLN A 332 -9.72 15.18 16.92
C GLN A 332 -10.91 15.51 17.85
N THR A 333 -10.65 15.87 19.10
CA THR A 333 -11.73 16.22 20.05
C THR A 333 -12.23 17.66 19.89
N HIS A 334 -11.32 18.65 19.80
CA HIS A 334 -11.62 20.07 20.08
C HIS A 334 -12.79 20.72 19.32
N ILE A 335 -13.08 20.33 18.07
CA ILE A 335 -14.22 20.92 17.32
C ILE A 335 -15.58 20.46 17.88
N LEU A 336 -15.60 19.27 18.48
CA LEU A 336 -16.79 18.63 19.03
C LEU A 336 -16.82 18.66 20.57
N TRP A 337 -15.66 18.78 21.24
CA TRP A 337 -15.56 18.64 22.71
C TRP A 337 -14.17 18.95 23.33
N ASN A 338 -14.08 19.17 24.67
CA ASN A 338 -12.86 19.64 25.36
C ASN A 338 -12.39 18.90 26.66
N GLU A 339 -12.87 17.69 27.01
CA GLU A 339 -12.20 16.85 28.06
C GLU A 339 -11.26 15.81 27.42
N SER A 340 -10.36 16.26 26.53
CA SER A 340 -9.40 15.39 25.82
C SER A 340 -8.51 14.56 26.76
N HIS A 341 -8.27 15.06 27.98
CA HIS A 341 -7.57 14.36 29.06
C HIS A 341 -8.27 13.07 29.56
N ARG A 342 -9.53 12.84 29.17
CA ARG A 342 -10.32 11.63 29.49
C ARG A 342 -10.57 10.72 28.29
N CYS A 343 -9.95 11.03 27.15
CA CYS A 343 -10.03 10.26 25.92
C CYS A 343 -8.87 9.25 25.87
N MET A 344 -9.21 7.98 25.66
CA MET A 344 -8.27 6.89 25.47
C MET A 344 -8.17 6.56 23.98
N GLU A 345 -7.02 6.80 23.36
CA GLU A 345 -6.75 6.38 21.97
C GLU A 345 -6.25 4.93 21.96
N THR A 346 -6.89 4.06 21.16
CA THR A 346 -6.53 2.64 21.07
C THR A 346 -6.97 2.03 19.73
N THR A 347 -6.73 0.73 19.55
CA THR A 347 -7.33 -0.09 18.48
C THR A 347 -7.38 -1.57 18.91
N PRO A 348 -8.43 -2.33 18.57
CA PRO A 348 -8.45 -3.78 18.71
C PRO A 348 -7.79 -4.50 17.51
N SER A 349 -7.36 -3.77 16.47
CA SER A 349 -6.73 -4.31 15.27
C SER A 349 -5.57 -3.44 14.79
N LEU A 350 -4.37 -4.00 14.71
CA LEU A 350 -3.26 -3.37 13.97
C LEU A 350 -3.33 -3.64 12.46
N ALA A 351 -4.21 -4.55 12.01
CA ALA A 351 -4.36 -4.90 10.61
C ALA A 351 -5.22 -3.86 9.87
N CYS A 352 -4.91 -3.61 8.60
CA CYS A 352 -5.63 -2.67 7.73
C CYS A 352 -5.88 -3.25 6.33
N ALA A 353 -6.97 -2.81 5.68
CA ALA A 353 -7.26 -3.11 4.28
C ALA A 353 -6.60 -2.14 3.28
N ASN A 354 -5.97 -1.06 3.74
CA ASN A 354 -5.31 -0.02 2.93
C ASN A 354 -3.82 0.15 3.26
N LYS A 355 -3.03 0.60 2.27
CA LYS A 355 -1.59 0.98 2.39
C LYS A 355 -1.41 2.48 2.11
N CYS A 356 -2.15 3.35 2.80
CA CYS A 356 -2.23 4.78 2.44
C CYS A 356 -0.86 5.48 2.43
N VAL A 357 -0.62 6.40 1.48
CA VAL A 357 0.66 7.11 1.30
C VAL A 357 1.02 8.03 2.47
N PHE A 358 0.02 8.47 3.23
CA PHE A 358 0.15 9.29 4.43
C PHE A 358 0.21 8.47 5.74
N CYS A 359 0.16 7.12 5.66
CA CYS A 359 0.12 6.26 6.84
C CYS A 359 1.40 6.42 7.69
N TRP A 360 1.24 6.92 8.92
CA TRP A 360 2.37 7.24 9.81
C TRP A 360 3.15 6.02 10.32
N TRP A 361 2.64 4.80 10.10
CA TRP A 361 3.38 3.54 10.33
C TRP A 361 4.30 3.14 9.17
N HIS A 362 4.28 3.87 8.04
CA HIS A 362 5.10 3.59 6.86
C HIS A 362 4.99 2.12 6.39
N HIS A 363 3.76 1.62 6.34
CA HIS A 363 3.40 0.26 5.86
C HIS A 363 3.98 -0.91 6.67
N ASN A 364 4.50 -0.67 7.88
CA ASN A 364 4.97 -1.73 8.79
C ASN A 364 3.85 -2.47 9.54
N ASN A 365 2.61 -1.95 9.47
CA ASN A 365 1.45 -2.60 10.06
C ASN A 365 1.06 -3.88 9.29
N PRO A 366 0.47 -4.89 9.96
CA PRO A 366 -0.17 -6.00 9.26
C PRO A 366 -1.21 -5.51 8.25
N VAL A 367 -1.35 -6.25 7.15
CA VAL A 367 -2.28 -5.96 6.06
C VAL A 367 -3.05 -7.22 5.69
N GLY A 368 -4.34 -7.08 5.36
CA GLY A 368 -5.17 -8.20 4.94
C GLY A 368 -6.60 -7.78 4.59
N THR A 369 -7.28 -8.65 3.85
CA THR A 369 -8.70 -8.51 3.46
C THR A 369 -9.65 -9.27 4.38
N GLU A 370 -9.12 -10.12 5.27
CA GLU A 370 -9.87 -10.92 6.25
C GLU A 370 -9.04 -11.14 7.53
N TRP A 371 -9.67 -11.53 8.64
CA TRP A 371 -8.98 -11.75 9.91
C TRP A 371 -8.22 -13.08 9.96
N LEU A 372 -6.90 -13.03 9.76
CA LEU A 372 -6.02 -14.21 9.71
C LEU A 372 -5.35 -14.56 11.06
N TRP A 373 -5.41 -13.68 12.05
CA TRP A 373 -4.53 -13.75 13.23
C TRP A 373 -5.12 -14.48 14.44
N LYS A 374 -4.26 -14.84 15.40
CA LYS A 374 -4.68 -15.14 16.78
C LYS A 374 -5.41 -13.93 17.34
N MET A 375 -6.58 -14.16 17.95
CA MET A 375 -7.50 -13.10 18.40
C MET A 375 -7.52 -13.04 19.92
N ASP A 376 -7.13 -11.89 20.47
CA ASP A 376 -7.24 -11.61 21.90
C ASP A 376 -8.69 -11.28 22.28
N GLN A 377 -9.08 -11.56 23.53
CA GLN A 377 -10.46 -11.37 23.99
C GLN A 377 -10.76 -9.89 24.31
N PRO A 378 -11.98 -9.39 24.01
CA PRO A 378 -12.27 -7.97 24.07
C PRO A 378 -12.23 -7.41 25.51
N GLU A 379 -12.52 -8.23 26.53
CA GLU A 379 -12.40 -7.86 27.95
C GLU A 379 -10.93 -7.62 28.35
N MET A 380 -10.00 -8.41 27.80
CA MET A 380 -8.56 -8.24 28.03
C MET A 380 -8.05 -6.97 27.33
N ILE A 381 -8.44 -6.76 26.05
CA ILE A 381 -8.06 -5.56 25.29
C ILE A 381 -8.55 -4.30 26.01
N LEU A 382 -9.79 -4.29 26.52
CA LEU A 382 -10.35 -3.15 27.24
C LEU A 382 -9.61 -2.90 28.56
N LYS A 383 -9.36 -3.96 29.34
CA LYS A 383 -8.64 -3.87 30.62
C LYS A 383 -7.23 -3.31 30.40
N GLU A 384 -6.45 -3.89 29.50
CA GLU A 384 -5.07 -3.43 29.23
C GLU A 384 -5.04 -2.02 28.65
N ALA A 385 -6.02 -1.62 27.82
CA ALA A 385 -6.12 -0.25 27.33
C ALA A 385 -6.33 0.76 28.47
N ILE A 386 -7.26 0.48 29.40
CA ILE A 386 -7.53 1.35 30.57
C ILE A 386 -6.31 1.41 31.50
N GLU A 387 -5.68 0.26 31.78
CA GLU A 387 -4.47 0.22 32.63
C GLU A 387 -3.31 1.02 31.99
N ASN A 388 -3.11 0.90 30.68
CA ASN A 388 -2.08 1.67 29.96
C ASN A 388 -2.38 3.17 29.92
N HIS A 389 -3.64 3.58 29.67
CA HIS A 389 -4.07 4.99 29.74
C HIS A 389 -3.80 5.60 31.11
N GLN A 390 -4.20 4.91 32.18
CA GLN A 390 -3.92 5.33 33.55
C GLN A 390 -2.41 5.36 33.86
N ASN A 391 -1.63 4.41 33.34
CA ASN A 391 -0.18 4.37 33.54
C ASN A 391 0.55 5.51 32.81
N MET A 392 0.05 5.93 31.65
CA MET A 392 0.51 7.13 30.94
C MET A 392 0.22 8.40 31.75
N ILE A 393 -1.02 8.57 32.24
CA ILE A 393 -1.39 9.75 33.04
C ILE A 393 -0.59 9.83 34.35
N LYS A 394 -0.32 8.69 35.03
CA LYS A 394 0.52 8.64 36.24
C LYS A 394 1.91 9.26 36.05
N GLN A 395 2.48 9.28 34.83
CA GLN A 395 3.78 9.91 34.56
C GLN A 395 3.76 11.44 34.76
N PHE A 396 2.59 12.08 34.62
CA PHE A 396 2.42 13.52 34.80
C PHE A 396 2.20 13.94 36.26
N LYS A 397 2.18 12.99 37.21
CA LYS A 397 1.89 13.28 38.62
C LYS A 397 2.99 14.16 39.25
N GLY A 398 2.63 15.40 39.57
CA GLY A 398 3.55 16.38 40.16
C GLY A 398 4.36 17.20 39.16
N VAL A 399 4.12 17.05 37.85
CA VAL A 399 4.74 17.90 36.82
C VAL A 399 4.21 19.34 36.95
N PRO A 400 5.08 20.37 37.01
CA PRO A 400 4.64 21.77 37.11
C PRO A 400 3.70 22.19 35.99
N GLY A 401 2.56 22.80 36.35
CA GLY A 401 1.52 23.25 35.43
C GLY A 401 0.34 22.28 35.24
N VAL A 402 0.45 21.02 35.69
CA VAL A 402 -0.67 20.07 35.66
C VAL A 402 -1.71 20.45 36.72
N LYS A 403 -2.95 20.75 36.29
CA LYS A 403 -4.10 20.99 37.17
C LYS A 403 -4.48 19.67 37.89
N ALA A 404 -4.50 19.65 39.23
CA ALA A 404 -4.79 18.44 40.01
C ALA A 404 -6.17 17.84 39.69
N GLU A 405 -7.19 18.70 39.55
CA GLU A 405 -8.54 18.35 39.11
C GLU A 405 -8.55 17.57 37.78
N ARG A 406 -7.95 18.13 36.72
CA ARG A 406 -7.83 17.45 35.40
C ARG A 406 -7.02 16.15 35.49
N PHE A 407 -6.03 16.05 36.39
CA PHE A 407 -5.28 14.81 36.63
C PHE A 407 -6.18 13.73 37.25
N GLU A 408 -6.99 14.07 38.25
CA GLU A 408 -7.92 13.15 38.91
C GLU A 408 -9.06 12.72 37.96
N GLU A 409 -9.62 13.64 37.17
CA GLU A 409 -10.59 13.31 36.12
C GLU A 409 -10.03 12.38 35.04
N GLY A 410 -8.78 12.60 34.62
CA GLY A 410 -8.12 11.84 33.55
C GLY A 410 -7.91 10.37 33.89
N MET A 411 -7.77 10.04 35.18
CA MET A 411 -7.69 8.67 35.69
C MET A 411 -8.96 7.84 35.41
N THR A 412 -10.10 8.49 35.16
CA THR A 412 -11.35 7.84 34.77
C THR A 412 -11.66 8.15 33.30
N VAL A 413 -11.26 7.20 32.42
CA VAL A 413 -11.62 7.18 31.00
C VAL A 413 -13.12 7.37 30.83
N LYS A 414 -13.50 8.25 29.90
CA LYS A 414 -14.89 8.58 29.58
C LYS A 414 -15.18 8.42 28.08
N HIS A 415 -14.14 8.42 27.25
CA HIS A 415 -14.21 8.29 25.79
C HIS A 415 -13.11 7.36 25.27
N CYS A 416 -13.43 6.59 24.24
CA CYS A 416 -12.52 5.67 23.58
C CYS A 416 -12.51 5.96 22.07
N ALA A 417 -11.35 6.35 21.56
CA ALA A 417 -11.11 6.62 20.15
C ALA A 417 -10.44 5.39 19.51
N LEU A 418 -11.22 4.66 18.72
CA LEU A 418 -10.78 3.51 17.94
C LEU A 418 -10.27 4.04 16.60
N SER A 419 -9.04 4.56 16.63
CA SER A 419 -8.45 5.33 15.53
C SER A 419 -6.92 5.40 15.55
N LEU A 420 -6.24 4.69 16.47
CA LEU A 420 -4.80 4.86 16.70
C LEU A 420 -3.95 4.33 15.52
N VAL A 421 -4.31 3.15 15.00
CA VAL A 421 -3.71 2.49 13.83
C VAL A 421 -4.65 1.35 13.37
N GLY A 422 -4.47 0.90 12.13
CA GLY A 422 -5.19 -0.24 11.57
C GLY A 422 -6.64 0.10 11.23
N GLU A 423 -7.45 -0.94 11.11
CA GLU A 423 -8.88 -0.85 10.82
C GLU A 423 -9.64 -1.57 11.95
N PRO A 424 -10.13 -0.84 12.98
CA PRO A 424 -10.82 -1.41 14.14
C PRO A 424 -11.99 -2.33 13.79
N ILE A 425 -12.73 -2.04 12.72
CA ILE A 425 -13.89 -2.84 12.30
C ILE A 425 -13.52 -4.22 11.75
N MET A 426 -12.25 -4.44 11.42
CA MET A 426 -11.71 -5.73 11.00
C MET A 426 -11.62 -6.75 12.16
N TYR A 427 -11.72 -6.30 13.41
CA TYR A 427 -11.72 -7.16 14.60
C TYR A 427 -13.06 -7.92 14.75
N PRO A 428 -13.08 -9.27 14.70
CA PRO A 428 -14.33 -10.03 14.62
C PRO A 428 -15.32 -9.84 15.79
N GLU A 429 -14.82 -9.47 16.98
CA GLU A 429 -15.62 -9.23 18.18
C GLU A 429 -15.91 -7.72 18.41
N ILE A 430 -15.83 -6.88 17.37
CA ILE A 430 -15.97 -5.41 17.49
C ILE A 430 -17.29 -4.98 18.16
N ASN A 431 -18.41 -5.65 17.87
CA ASN A 431 -19.69 -5.36 18.54
C ASN A 431 -19.65 -5.67 20.04
N ARG A 432 -19.01 -6.76 20.46
CA ARG A 432 -18.82 -7.09 21.90
C ARG A 432 -17.88 -6.10 22.57
N PHE A 433 -16.82 -5.66 21.88
CA PHE A 433 -15.92 -4.63 22.38
C PHE A 433 -16.61 -3.27 22.55
N LEU A 434 -17.51 -2.90 21.63
CA LEU A 434 -18.35 -1.71 21.74
C LEU A 434 -19.29 -1.78 22.96
N LYS A 435 -19.98 -2.91 23.16
CA LYS A 435 -20.82 -3.14 24.36
C LYS A 435 -20.05 -2.99 25.66
N LEU A 436 -18.86 -3.59 25.77
CA LEU A 436 -18.03 -3.48 26.97
C LEU A 436 -17.63 -2.02 27.27
N LEU A 437 -17.38 -1.19 26.24
CA LEU A 437 -17.16 0.24 26.42
C LEU A 437 -18.41 0.94 27.00
N HIS A 438 -19.59 0.69 26.42
CA HIS A 438 -20.85 1.32 26.85
C HIS A 438 -21.28 0.86 28.25
N GLN A 439 -21.09 -0.41 28.58
CA GLN A 439 -21.33 -0.95 29.93
C GLN A 439 -20.38 -0.35 30.98
N CYS A 440 -19.14 -0.01 30.59
CA CYS A 440 -18.22 0.83 31.40
C CYS A 440 -18.56 2.34 31.36
N LYS A 441 -19.64 2.75 30.70
CA LYS A 441 -20.06 4.15 30.45
C LYS A 441 -19.05 4.99 29.68
N ILE A 442 -18.19 4.34 28.92
CA ILE A 442 -17.21 4.96 28.01
C ILE A 442 -17.87 5.13 26.64
N SER A 443 -17.86 6.34 26.08
CA SER A 443 -18.39 6.58 24.73
C SER A 443 -17.42 6.09 23.66
N SER A 444 -17.94 5.63 22.52
CA SER A 444 -17.12 5.06 21.43
C SER A 444 -17.09 5.94 20.19
N PHE A 445 -15.88 6.22 19.71
CA PHE A 445 -15.62 6.89 18.43
C PHE A 445 -14.86 5.91 17.53
N LEU A 446 -15.54 5.33 16.53
CA LEU A 446 -14.95 4.32 15.65
C LEU A 446 -14.61 4.93 14.29
N VAL A 447 -13.39 4.69 13.79
CA VAL A 447 -12.95 5.08 12.44
C VAL A 447 -12.80 3.84 11.55
N THR A 448 -13.22 3.93 10.28
CA THR A 448 -13.02 2.92 9.23
C THR A 448 -12.68 3.61 7.90
N ASN A 449 -11.93 2.91 7.05
CA ASN A 449 -11.54 3.34 5.70
C ASN A 449 -12.51 2.81 4.62
N ALA A 450 -13.72 2.42 5.03
CA ALA A 450 -14.83 2.03 4.15
C ALA A 450 -14.52 0.86 3.20
N GLN A 451 -13.70 -0.11 3.64
CA GLN A 451 -13.42 -1.35 2.91
C GLN A 451 -14.22 -2.58 3.43
N PHE A 452 -15.15 -2.37 4.38
CA PHE A 452 -15.86 -3.44 5.08
C PHE A 452 -17.38 -3.17 5.16
N PRO A 453 -18.09 -3.18 4.01
CA PRO A 453 -19.49 -2.75 3.92
C PRO A 453 -20.48 -3.71 4.60
N ALA A 454 -20.13 -4.98 4.80
CA ALA A 454 -20.98 -5.93 5.53
C ALA A 454 -20.90 -5.71 7.04
N GLU A 455 -19.69 -5.47 7.53
CA GLU A 455 -19.33 -5.19 8.90
C GLU A 455 -19.94 -3.84 9.33
N ILE A 456 -19.87 -2.81 8.48
CA ILE A 456 -20.55 -1.53 8.73
C ILE A 456 -22.06 -1.75 8.89
N ARG A 457 -22.72 -2.54 8.04
CA ARG A 457 -24.17 -2.84 8.20
C ARG A 457 -24.45 -3.55 9.52
N ASN A 458 -23.66 -4.56 9.86
CA ASN A 458 -23.79 -5.37 11.06
C ASN A 458 -23.31 -4.68 12.36
N LEU A 459 -22.67 -3.51 12.26
CA LEU A 459 -22.15 -2.76 13.41
C LEU A 459 -23.28 -2.29 14.34
N GLU A 460 -23.16 -2.59 15.62
CA GLU A 460 -24.10 -2.12 16.64
C GLU A 460 -23.93 -0.60 16.94
N PRO A 461 -24.88 0.05 17.63
CA PRO A 461 -24.87 1.51 17.84
C PRO A 461 -23.56 2.06 18.45
N VAL A 462 -22.79 2.80 17.64
CA VAL A 462 -21.59 3.54 18.07
C VAL A 462 -22.00 4.94 18.54
N THR A 463 -21.29 5.56 19.49
CA THR A 463 -21.62 6.95 19.89
C THR A 463 -21.45 7.92 18.71
N GLN A 464 -20.36 7.75 17.93
CA GLN A 464 -20.18 8.40 16.64
C GLN A 464 -19.25 7.58 15.73
N LEU A 465 -19.69 7.31 14.50
CA LEU A 465 -19.01 6.50 13.50
C LEU A 465 -18.41 7.39 12.40
N TYR A 466 -17.09 7.30 12.21
CA TYR A 466 -16.35 8.02 11.19
C TYR A 466 -16.00 7.11 10.01
N VAL A 467 -16.13 7.65 8.80
CA VAL A 467 -15.49 7.13 7.58
C VAL A 467 -14.40 8.10 7.15
N SER A 468 -13.19 7.60 6.89
CA SER A 468 -12.12 8.35 6.22
C SER A 468 -12.45 8.49 4.73
N VAL A 469 -12.42 9.72 4.20
CA VAL A 469 -12.69 10.05 2.80
C VAL A 469 -11.51 10.89 2.29
N ASP A 470 -10.34 10.25 2.19
CA ASP A 470 -9.06 10.87 1.86
C ASP A 470 -8.89 11.18 0.36
N ALA A 471 -9.79 10.66 -0.48
CA ALA A 471 -9.83 10.83 -1.93
C ALA A 471 -11.29 10.74 -2.42
N SER A 472 -11.63 11.38 -3.56
CA SER A 472 -13.02 11.43 -4.03
C SER A 472 -13.32 10.74 -5.36
N THR A 473 -12.29 10.28 -6.07
CA THR A 473 -12.44 9.47 -7.29
C THR A 473 -11.76 8.11 -7.12
N LYS A 474 -12.13 7.14 -7.98
CA LYS A 474 -11.53 5.79 -7.98
C LYS A 474 -10.00 5.86 -8.07
N ASP A 475 -9.49 6.74 -8.91
CA ASP A 475 -8.06 6.75 -9.27
C ASP A 475 -7.24 7.55 -8.26
N SER A 476 -7.81 8.63 -7.68
CA SER A 476 -7.21 9.28 -6.51
C SER A 476 -7.20 8.33 -5.30
N LEU A 477 -8.25 7.53 -5.06
CA LEU A 477 -8.27 6.51 -4.00
C LEU A 477 -7.28 5.36 -4.24
N LYS A 478 -7.16 4.83 -5.48
CA LYS A 478 -6.13 3.84 -5.86
C LYS A 478 -4.72 4.34 -5.51
N LYS A 479 -4.43 5.60 -5.86
CA LYS A 479 -3.12 6.25 -5.73
C LYS A 479 -2.76 6.61 -4.28
N ILE A 480 -3.72 7.17 -3.54
CA ILE A 480 -3.54 7.71 -2.19
C ILE A 480 -3.66 6.58 -1.15
N ASP A 481 -4.74 5.81 -1.17
CA ASP A 481 -5.05 4.83 -0.12
C ASP A 481 -4.45 3.45 -0.37
N ARG A 482 -4.24 3.11 -1.65
CA ARG A 482 -3.72 1.80 -2.09
C ARG A 482 -4.44 0.62 -1.41
N PRO A 483 -5.77 0.46 -1.61
CA PRO A 483 -6.51 -0.65 -1.01
C PRO A 483 -6.02 -2.02 -1.49
N LEU A 484 -6.24 -3.05 -0.67
CA LEU A 484 -5.87 -4.44 -0.99
C LEU A 484 -6.92 -5.15 -1.86
N PHE A 485 -8.17 -4.68 -1.83
CA PHE A 485 -9.30 -5.24 -2.58
C PHE A 485 -9.27 -4.79 -4.06
N LYS A 486 -9.69 -5.67 -4.98
CA LYS A 486 -9.75 -5.34 -6.42
C LYS A 486 -10.96 -4.48 -6.79
N ASP A 487 -12.03 -4.64 -6.02
CA ASP A 487 -13.32 -3.95 -6.11
C ASP A 487 -13.44 -2.82 -5.06
N PHE A 488 -12.31 -2.34 -4.53
CA PHE A 488 -12.20 -1.34 -3.46
C PHE A 488 -13.13 -0.14 -3.60
N TRP A 489 -13.34 0.35 -4.82
CA TRP A 489 -14.22 1.49 -5.11
C TRP A 489 -15.70 1.13 -4.95
N GLN A 490 -16.10 -0.07 -5.35
CA GLN A 490 -17.47 -0.55 -5.12
C GLN A 490 -17.72 -0.77 -3.62
N GLN A 491 -16.77 -1.39 -2.92
CA GLN A 491 -16.85 -1.59 -1.47
C GLN A 491 -16.86 -0.26 -0.69
N PHE A 492 -16.11 0.74 -1.16
CA PHE A 492 -16.15 2.12 -0.66
C PHE A 492 -17.54 2.75 -0.84
N LEU A 493 -18.07 2.79 -2.07
CA LEU A 493 -19.41 3.34 -2.34
C LEU A 493 -20.52 2.59 -1.58
N ASP A 494 -20.41 1.27 -1.42
CA ASP A 494 -21.38 0.47 -0.67
C ASP A 494 -21.23 0.59 0.85
N SER A 495 -20.05 0.98 1.35
CA SER A 495 -19.81 1.39 2.73
C SER A 495 -20.42 2.77 3.02
N LEU A 496 -20.32 3.73 2.07
CA LEU A 496 -20.99 5.02 2.18
C LEU A 496 -22.52 4.86 2.24
N LYS A 497 -23.10 3.99 1.40
CA LYS A 497 -24.53 3.62 1.46
C LYS A 497 -24.89 2.90 2.76
N ALA A 498 -24.02 2.05 3.29
CA ALA A 498 -24.23 1.39 4.58
C ALA A 498 -24.22 2.38 5.75
N LEU A 499 -23.41 3.45 5.65
CA LEU A 499 -23.38 4.54 6.61
C LEU A 499 -24.71 5.32 6.60
N ALA A 500 -25.25 5.65 5.42
CA ALA A 500 -26.49 6.41 5.24
C ALA A 500 -27.72 5.78 5.92
N VAL A 501 -27.71 4.47 6.16
CA VAL A 501 -28.80 3.72 6.79
C VAL A 501 -28.69 3.73 8.33
N LYS A 502 -27.53 4.08 8.90
CA LYS A 502 -27.35 4.18 10.35
C LYS A 502 -28.19 5.32 10.91
N GLN A 503 -28.73 5.08 12.11
CA GLN A 503 -29.53 6.07 12.83
C GLN A 503 -28.66 6.92 13.77
N GLN A 504 -27.58 6.35 14.31
CA GLN A 504 -26.61 7.02 15.18
C GLN A 504 -25.67 7.93 14.38
N ARG A 505 -24.91 8.78 15.07
CA ARG A 505 -24.08 9.83 14.45
C ARG A 505 -23.03 9.28 13.48
N THR A 506 -23.00 9.88 12.29
CA THR A 506 -22.13 9.54 11.16
C THR A 506 -21.27 10.75 10.74
N VAL A 507 -19.99 10.51 10.44
CA VAL A 507 -19.05 11.57 10.06
C VAL A 507 -18.22 11.15 8.86
N TYR A 508 -18.07 12.04 7.88
CA TYR A 508 -16.98 11.96 6.91
C TYR A 508 -15.79 12.77 7.41
N ARG A 509 -14.62 12.13 7.52
CA ARG A 509 -13.35 12.82 7.76
C ARG A 509 -12.62 13.02 6.43
N LEU A 510 -12.40 14.27 6.06
CA LEU A 510 -11.67 14.66 4.86
C LEU A 510 -10.30 15.21 5.27
N MET A 511 -9.23 14.49 4.92
CA MET A 511 -7.87 15.00 5.06
C MET A 511 -7.51 15.85 3.83
N LEU A 512 -7.49 17.17 3.99
CA LEU A 512 -7.18 18.10 2.91
C LEU A 512 -5.65 18.17 2.71
N VAL A 513 -5.18 17.65 1.58
CA VAL A 513 -3.82 17.82 1.07
C VAL A 513 -3.83 18.82 -0.09
N LYS A 514 -3.01 19.87 0.05
CA LYS A 514 -2.92 20.94 -0.96
C LYS A 514 -2.37 20.39 -2.27
N ALA A 515 -2.99 20.82 -3.39
CA ALA A 515 -2.75 20.34 -4.75
C ALA A 515 -3.02 18.85 -5.03
N TRP A 516 -3.66 18.11 -4.11
CA TRP A 516 -4.13 16.73 -4.38
C TRP A 516 -5.66 16.60 -4.35
N ASN A 517 -6.34 17.28 -3.42
CA ASN A 517 -7.79 17.12 -3.20
C ASN A 517 -8.64 18.31 -3.71
N VAL A 518 -8.02 19.45 -4.00
CA VAL A 518 -8.72 20.74 -4.24
C VAL A 518 -9.53 20.71 -5.53
N ASP A 519 -9.00 20.09 -6.59
CA ASP A 519 -9.62 20.10 -7.92
C ASP A 519 -10.81 19.13 -8.05
N GLU A 520 -11.03 18.24 -7.06
CA GLU A 520 -12.10 17.22 -7.09
C GLU A 520 -13.40 17.62 -6.35
N LEU A 521 -13.59 18.89 -5.99
CA LEU A 521 -14.75 19.42 -5.20
C LEU A 521 -16.12 18.82 -5.59
N GLN A 522 -16.41 18.72 -6.89
CA GLN A 522 -17.68 18.20 -7.41
C GLN A 522 -17.89 16.70 -7.11
N ALA A 523 -16.81 15.91 -7.04
CA ALA A 523 -16.86 14.49 -6.70
C ALA A 523 -17.02 14.29 -5.19
N TYR A 524 -16.39 15.12 -4.35
CA TYR A 524 -16.68 15.18 -2.91
C TYR A 524 -18.18 15.46 -2.65
N ALA A 525 -18.78 16.41 -3.34
CA ALA A 525 -20.22 16.69 -3.23
C ALA A 525 -21.11 15.50 -3.65
N GLN A 526 -20.69 14.70 -4.65
CA GLN A 526 -21.38 13.48 -5.04
C GLN A 526 -21.27 12.38 -3.96
N LEU A 527 -20.11 12.19 -3.33
CA LEU A 527 -19.95 11.23 -2.24
C LEU A 527 -20.78 11.62 -1.00
N VAL A 528 -20.81 12.90 -0.63
CA VAL A 528 -21.70 13.42 0.43
C VAL A 528 -23.16 13.15 0.10
N SER A 529 -23.58 13.42 -1.14
CA SER A 529 -24.94 13.15 -1.61
C SER A 529 -25.31 11.67 -1.61
N LEU A 530 -24.33 10.77 -1.79
CA LEU A 530 -24.55 9.32 -1.79
C LEU A 530 -24.76 8.75 -0.38
N GLY A 531 -24.01 9.23 0.61
CA GLY A 531 -24.02 8.64 1.96
C GLY A 531 -24.64 9.48 3.07
N ASN A 532 -25.06 10.72 2.80
CA ASN A 532 -25.76 11.64 3.71
C ASN A 532 -25.27 11.58 5.18
N PRO A 533 -23.98 11.85 5.46
CA PRO A 533 -23.47 11.86 6.83
C PRO A 533 -24.09 13.00 7.65
N ASP A 534 -24.14 12.84 8.97
CA ASP A 534 -24.58 13.90 9.90
C ASP A 534 -23.63 15.10 9.88
N PHE A 535 -22.33 14.82 9.76
CA PHE A 535 -21.25 15.79 9.84
C PHE A 535 -20.13 15.51 8.82
N ILE A 536 -19.39 16.56 8.46
CA ILE A 536 -18.16 16.45 7.67
C ILE A 536 -17.06 17.21 8.42
N GLU A 537 -16.08 16.48 8.95
CA GLU A 537 -14.87 17.03 9.56
C GLU A 537 -13.82 17.22 8.47
N VAL A 538 -13.50 18.46 8.12
CA VAL A 538 -12.42 18.77 7.17
C VAL A 538 -11.19 19.21 7.94
N LYS A 539 -10.06 18.54 7.71
CA LYS A 539 -8.81 18.74 8.44
C LYS A 539 -7.63 18.93 7.49
N GLY A 540 -6.86 20.00 7.66
CA GLY A 540 -5.59 20.18 6.96
C GLY A 540 -4.55 19.14 7.36
N VAL A 541 -3.82 18.58 6.39
CA VAL A 541 -2.72 17.64 6.67
C VAL A 541 -1.58 18.32 7.45
N THR A 542 -1.04 17.63 8.47
CA THR A 542 0.08 18.13 9.29
C THR A 542 1.36 17.36 8.98
N TYR A 543 2.46 18.06 8.69
CA TYR A 543 3.74 17.42 8.30
C TYR A 543 4.43 16.73 9.49
N CYS A 544 4.41 15.39 9.50
CA CYS A 544 4.89 14.56 10.62
C CYS A 544 6.31 13.95 10.42
N ARG A 545 7.17 14.65 9.66
CA ARG A 545 8.52 14.30 9.13
C ARG A 545 8.52 13.73 7.70
N GLU A 546 9.67 13.91 7.04
CA GLU A 546 10.07 13.24 5.80
C GLU A 546 10.00 11.71 5.94
N SER A 547 9.60 11.01 4.88
CA SER A 547 9.76 9.57 4.77
C SER A 547 9.99 9.16 3.30
N SER A 548 10.82 8.14 3.07
CA SER A 548 11.05 7.53 1.75
C SER A 548 9.84 6.75 1.19
N ALA A 549 8.69 6.82 1.87
CA ALA A 549 7.42 6.27 1.40
C ALA A 549 6.45 7.35 0.86
N SER A 550 6.74 8.63 1.08
CA SER A 550 5.80 9.74 0.88
C SER A 550 6.44 10.95 0.20
N SER A 551 5.88 11.40 -0.92
CA SER A 551 6.23 12.67 -1.58
C SER A 551 5.65 13.92 -0.88
N LEU A 552 5.00 13.75 0.27
CA LEU A 552 4.39 14.84 1.04
C LEU A 552 5.48 15.74 1.64
N THR A 553 5.41 17.03 1.32
CA THR A 553 6.32 18.07 1.85
C THR A 553 5.53 19.17 2.55
N MET A 554 6.19 20.10 3.25
CA MET A 554 5.50 21.25 3.86
C MET A 554 4.72 22.12 2.86
N ALA A 555 5.05 22.10 1.57
CA ALA A 555 4.28 22.80 0.53
C ALA A 555 2.87 22.20 0.30
N HIS A 556 2.63 20.96 0.74
CA HIS A 556 1.35 20.27 0.64
C HIS A 556 0.43 20.52 1.86
N VAL A 557 0.90 21.24 2.89
CA VAL A 557 0.12 21.64 4.06
C VAL A 557 -0.72 22.87 3.71
N PRO A 558 -2.06 22.82 3.78
CA PRO A 558 -2.91 24.00 3.58
C PRO A 558 -2.89 24.92 4.81
N TRP A 559 -2.91 26.23 4.59
CA TRP A 559 -3.17 27.21 5.66
C TRP A 559 -4.65 27.20 6.07
N HIS A 560 -4.98 27.77 7.23
CA HIS A 560 -6.35 27.71 7.75
C HIS A 560 -7.35 28.41 6.84
N GLU A 561 -6.96 29.55 6.28
CA GLU A 561 -7.71 30.30 5.27
C GLU A 561 -7.98 29.46 4.00
N GLU A 562 -7.07 28.56 3.63
CA GLU A 562 -7.23 27.65 2.49
C GLU A 562 -8.20 26.51 2.80
N VAL A 563 -8.20 25.98 4.03
CA VAL A 563 -9.21 25.01 4.50
C VAL A 563 -10.59 25.68 4.58
N VAL A 564 -10.69 26.91 5.11
CA VAL A 564 -11.94 27.69 5.15
C VAL A 564 -12.49 27.92 3.74
N GLN A 565 -11.64 28.24 2.77
CA GLN A 565 -12.08 28.49 1.39
C GLN A 565 -12.59 27.20 0.72
N PHE A 566 -11.85 26.10 0.79
CA PHE A 566 -12.31 24.79 0.30
C PHE A 566 -13.63 24.37 0.94
N VAL A 567 -13.80 24.60 2.25
CA VAL A 567 -15.03 24.27 2.98
C VAL A 567 -16.23 25.10 2.52
N ARG A 568 -16.04 26.38 2.15
CA ARG A 568 -17.11 27.20 1.56
C ARG A 568 -17.51 26.68 0.18
N GLU A 569 -16.53 26.47 -0.69
CA GLU A 569 -16.75 25.97 -2.06
C GLU A 569 -17.43 24.60 -2.06
N LEU A 570 -17.09 23.73 -1.09
CA LEU A 570 -17.81 22.47 -0.88
C LEU A 570 -19.25 22.71 -0.40
N VAL A 571 -19.48 23.55 0.62
CA VAL A 571 -20.82 23.82 1.18
C VAL A 571 -21.78 24.42 0.16
N ASP A 572 -21.30 25.26 -0.75
CA ASP A 572 -22.10 25.82 -1.85
C ASP A 572 -22.63 24.74 -2.82
N LEU A 573 -21.97 23.56 -2.88
CA LEU A 573 -22.40 22.40 -3.66
C LEU A 573 -23.31 21.43 -2.87
N ILE A 574 -23.41 21.54 -1.54
CA ILE A 574 -24.22 20.64 -0.67
C ILE A 574 -25.22 21.43 0.20
N PRO A 575 -26.28 22.03 -0.38
CA PRO A 575 -27.15 23.01 0.28
C PRO A 575 -27.99 22.48 1.46
N GLU A 576 -27.99 21.18 1.75
CA GLU A 576 -28.57 20.60 2.97
C GLU A 576 -27.68 20.76 4.21
N TYR A 577 -26.45 21.23 4.01
CA TYR A 577 -25.41 21.42 5.01
C TYR A 577 -25.10 22.91 5.21
N GLU A 578 -24.31 23.22 6.25
CA GLU A 578 -23.78 24.54 6.55
C GLU A 578 -22.55 24.40 7.50
N ILE A 579 -21.64 25.37 7.50
CA ILE A 579 -20.49 25.39 8.42
C ILE A 579 -21.00 25.65 9.85
N ALA A 580 -20.66 24.78 10.79
CA ALA A 580 -21.07 24.90 12.19
C ALA A 580 -19.96 25.42 13.10
N CYS A 581 -18.75 24.87 12.97
CA CYS A 581 -17.62 25.14 13.87
C CYS A 581 -16.29 25.28 13.11
N GLU A 582 -15.33 26.03 13.68
CA GLU A 582 -13.92 26.06 13.27
C GLU A 582 -13.00 25.88 14.48
N HIS A 583 -11.92 25.11 14.34
CA HIS A 583 -10.82 25.10 15.30
C HIS A 583 -9.50 25.41 14.58
N GLU A 584 -9.19 26.71 14.51
CA GLU A 584 -7.96 27.26 13.91
C GLU A 584 -6.71 26.48 14.35
N HIS A 585 -6.60 26.15 15.64
CA HIS A 585 -5.39 25.54 16.18
C HIS A 585 -5.18 24.09 15.73
N SER A 586 -6.24 23.30 15.49
CA SER A 586 -6.12 21.98 14.84
C SER A 586 -5.98 22.08 13.31
N ASN A 587 -6.21 23.27 12.74
CA ASN A 587 -6.50 23.48 11.33
C ASN A 587 -7.67 22.62 10.81
N CYS A 588 -8.81 22.69 11.50
CA CYS A 588 -10.02 21.93 11.13
C CYS A 588 -11.28 22.79 11.09
N LEU A 589 -12.28 22.35 10.32
CA LEU A 589 -13.66 22.84 10.35
C LEU A 589 -14.66 21.68 10.44
N LEU A 590 -15.85 21.97 10.98
CA LEU A 590 -16.99 21.07 11.01
C LEU A 590 -18.13 21.65 10.17
N ILE A 591 -18.46 20.96 9.08
CA ILE A 591 -19.72 21.14 8.36
C ILE A 591 -20.75 20.23 9.04
N ALA A 592 -21.98 20.70 9.23
CA ALA A 592 -23.08 19.91 9.78
C ALA A 592 -24.31 19.96 8.88
N HIS A 593 -25.03 18.85 8.79
CA HIS A 593 -26.33 18.83 8.12
C HIS A 593 -27.32 19.70 8.90
N ARG A 594 -28.10 20.55 8.21
CA ARG A 594 -29.07 21.49 8.80
C ARG A 594 -30.12 20.84 9.71
N LYS A 595 -30.27 19.52 9.70
CA LYS A 595 -31.07 18.75 10.68
C LYS A 595 -30.59 18.90 12.15
N PHE A 596 -29.39 19.45 12.38
CA PHE A 596 -28.86 19.84 13.70
C PHE A 596 -28.93 21.36 13.98
N LYS A 597 -29.60 22.14 13.13
CA LYS A 597 -29.78 23.59 13.32
C LYS A 597 -31.22 23.89 13.75
N ILE A 598 -31.43 24.04 15.06
CA ILE A 598 -32.76 24.09 15.70
C ILE A 598 -32.97 25.48 16.27
N GLY A 599 -34.06 26.14 15.86
CA GLY A 599 -34.35 27.54 16.25
C GLY A 599 -33.32 28.56 15.72
N GLY A 600 -32.50 28.18 14.73
CA GLY A 600 -31.36 28.96 14.26
C GLY A 600 -30.03 28.63 14.96
N GLU A 601 -30.06 27.89 16.06
CA GLU A 601 -28.88 27.52 16.84
C GLU A 601 -28.35 26.12 16.48
N TRP A 602 -27.05 25.90 16.64
CA TRP A 602 -26.41 24.61 16.36
C TRP A 602 -26.45 23.64 17.55
N TRP A 603 -26.72 22.37 17.26
CA TRP A 603 -26.77 21.25 18.21
C TRP A 603 -25.80 20.12 17.79
N THR A 604 -24.55 20.50 17.47
CA THR A 604 -23.52 19.57 16.97
C THR A 604 -22.81 18.79 18.08
N TRP A 605 -22.92 19.19 19.35
CA TRP A 605 -22.29 18.50 20.48
C TRP A 605 -23.09 17.25 20.89
N ILE A 606 -22.50 16.41 21.75
CA ILE A 606 -23.06 15.12 22.18
C ILE A 606 -23.47 15.21 23.66
N ASP A 607 -24.72 14.86 23.98
CA ASP A 607 -25.09 14.53 25.36
C ASP A 607 -24.71 13.08 25.65
N TYR A 608 -23.53 12.91 26.25
CA TYR A 608 -23.03 11.59 26.61
C TYR A 608 -23.86 10.89 27.68
N ASN A 609 -24.51 11.63 28.60
CA ASN A 609 -25.36 11.01 29.61
C ASN A 609 -26.62 10.44 28.94
N ARG A 610 -27.26 11.23 28.07
CA ARG A 610 -28.41 10.76 27.30
C ARG A 610 -28.08 9.63 26.34
N PHE A 611 -26.86 9.61 25.76
CA PHE A 611 -26.38 8.45 25.00
C PHE A 611 -26.28 7.18 25.88
N GLN A 612 -25.74 7.28 27.10
CA GLN A 612 -25.64 6.12 28.00
C GLN A 612 -27.01 5.62 28.49
N GLU A 613 -28.02 6.49 28.59
CA GLU A 613 -29.41 6.07 28.82
C GLU A 613 -29.98 5.31 27.61
N LEU A 614 -29.84 5.88 26.41
CA LEU A 614 -30.38 5.32 25.17
C LEU A 614 -29.75 3.99 24.77
N ILE A 615 -28.45 3.80 25.00
CA ILE A 615 -27.79 2.52 24.72
C ILE A 615 -28.20 1.44 25.73
N GLN A 616 -28.45 1.80 27.00
CA GLN A 616 -29.04 0.86 27.97
C GLN A 616 -30.48 0.49 27.59
N GLU A 617 -31.31 1.46 27.18
CA GLU A 617 -32.66 1.17 26.66
C GLU A 617 -32.63 0.28 25.41
N TYR A 618 -31.61 0.41 24.56
CA TYR A 618 -31.36 -0.47 23.40
C TYR A 618 -30.94 -1.89 23.82
N GLU A 619 -29.96 -2.04 24.73
CA GLU A 619 -29.53 -3.35 25.24
C GLU A 619 -30.67 -4.08 25.98
N ASP A 620 -31.33 -3.42 26.94
CA ASP A 620 -32.42 -3.96 27.76
C ASP A 620 -33.62 -4.43 26.91
N SER A 621 -33.83 -3.80 25.75
CA SER A 621 -34.91 -4.12 24.82
C SER A 621 -34.52 -5.12 23.72
N GLY A 622 -33.32 -5.68 23.77
CA GLY A 622 -32.79 -6.59 22.74
C GLY A 622 -32.67 -5.94 21.36
N GLY A 623 -32.45 -4.63 21.31
CA GLY A 623 -32.38 -3.82 20.09
C GLY A 623 -33.74 -3.37 19.52
N SER A 624 -34.86 -3.66 20.20
CA SER A 624 -36.20 -3.26 19.71
C SER A 624 -36.53 -1.79 19.94
N LYS A 625 -35.98 -1.15 20.98
CA LYS A 625 -35.93 0.32 21.12
C LYS A 625 -34.69 0.85 20.38
N THR A 626 -34.90 1.45 19.21
CA THR A 626 -33.83 2.16 18.49
C THR A 626 -33.85 3.66 18.79
N PHE A 627 -32.73 4.34 18.52
CA PHE A 627 -32.56 5.78 18.72
C PHE A 627 -31.69 6.38 17.62
N SER A 628 -31.81 7.69 17.40
CA SER A 628 -31.12 8.44 16.35
C SER A 628 -30.10 9.44 16.88
N ALA A 629 -29.26 9.96 15.97
CA ALA A 629 -28.28 11.03 16.21
C ALA A 629 -28.85 12.30 16.86
N LYS A 630 -30.18 12.51 16.76
CA LYS A 630 -30.90 13.64 17.37
C LYS A 630 -31.26 13.40 18.82
N ASP A 631 -31.49 12.15 19.24
CA ASP A 631 -32.02 11.84 20.58
C ASP A 631 -31.00 12.06 21.71
N TYR A 632 -29.73 12.29 21.34
CA TYR A 632 -28.60 12.60 22.24
C TYR A 632 -27.75 13.79 21.75
N MET A 633 -28.36 14.75 21.03
CA MET A 633 -27.68 15.98 20.60
C MET A 633 -27.67 17.06 21.68
N ALA A 634 -26.55 17.73 21.86
CA ALA A 634 -26.38 18.86 22.78
C ALA A 634 -26.07 20.16 22.01
N ARG A 635 -26.51 21.29 22.57
CA ARG A 635 -26.27 22.64 22.02
C ARG A 635 -24.78 22.93 21.90
N THR A 636 -24.34 23.41 20.73
CA THR A 636 -22.95 23.81 20.47
C THR A 636 -22.60 25.07 21.28
N PRO A 637 -21.48 25.11 22.03
CA PRO A 637 -21.07 26.30 22.77
C PRO A 637 -20.76 27.48 21.86
N HIS A 638 -21.06 28.70 22.30
CA HIS A 638 -20.87 29.93 21.49
C HIS A 638 -19.42 30.11 21.00
N TRP A 639 -18.43 29.74 21.81
CA TRP A 639 -17.00 29.87 21.52
C TRP A 639 -16.50 28.85 20.49
N ALA A 640 -17.29 27.81 20.20
CA ALA A 640 -16.98 26.79 19.20
C ALA A 640 -17.58 27.07 17.82
N LEU A 641 -18.47 28.07 17.71
CA LEU A 641 -19.16 28.40 16.46
C LEU A 641 -18.20 28.99 15.42
N PHE A 642 -18.49 28.76 14.14
CA PHE A 642 -17.79 29.41 13.03
C PHE A 642 -17.90 30.94 13.14
N GLY A 643 -16.77 31.65 13.12
CA GLY A 643 -16.70 33.10 13.32
C GLY A 643 -16.68 33.56 14.79
N ALA A 644 -16.59 32.64 15.76
CA ALA A 644 -16.41 33.01 17.16
C ALA A 644 -15.02 33.64 17.40
N ASN A 645 -14.93 34.62 18.31
CA ASN A 645 -13.66 35.29 18.65
C ASN A 645 -12.62 34.31 19.21
N GLU A 646 -13.10 33.25 19.85
CA GLU A 646 -12.32 32.22 20.52
C GLU A 646 -11.84 31.10 19.58
N ARG A 647 -12.43 30.96 18.38
CA ARG A 647 -12.05 29.98 17.33
C ARG A 647 -11.94 28.53 17.85
N SER A 648 -12.95 28.08 18.60
CA SER A 648 -13.00 26.80 19.36
C SER A 648 -11.94 26.59 20.45
N PHE A 649 -11.23 27.63 20.89
CA PHE A 649 -10.42 27.54 22.11
C PHE A 649 -11.31 27.78 23.35
N ASP A 650 -11.49 26.76 24.20
CA ASP A 650 -12.36 26.85 25.39
C ASP A 650 -11.90 27.98 26.35
N PRO A 651 -12.76 28.96 26.69
CA PRO A 651 -12.45 30.03 27.64
C PRO A 651 -11.98 29.58 29.03
N LYS A 652 -12.19 28.31 29.40
CA LYS A 652 -11.72 27.73 30.68
C LYS A 652 -10.24 27.35 30.70
N ASP A 653 -9.59 27.27 29.53
CA ASP A 653 -8.20 26.87 29.40
C ASP A 653 -7.31 28.03 28.91
N THR A 654 -6.00 27.92 29.18
CA THR A 654 -5.06 29.03 28.97
C THR A 654 -4.27 28.81 27.66
N ARG A 655 -4.48 29.66 26.63
CA ARG A 655 -3.76 29.54 25.35
C ARG A 655 -2.29 29.97 25.49
N HIS A 656 -1.40 29.01 25.72
CA HIS A 656 0.05 29.25 25.86
C HIS A 656 0.73 29.53 24.49
N GLN A 657 0.93 30.80 24.16
CA GLN A 657 1.64 31.20 22.94
C GLN A 657 3.17 31.10 23.11
N ARG A 658 3.83 30.20 22.34
CA ARG A 658 5.30 30.02 22.29
C ARG A 658 6.04 31.21 21.64
N LYS A 659 5.92 32.43 22.18
CA LYS A 659 6.55 33.66 21.63
C LYS A 659 8.07 33.73 21.79
N ASN A 660 8.63 33.03 22.77
CA ASN A 660 10.08 33.03 23.06
C ASN A 660 10.56 31.59 23.32
N LYS A 661 11.59 31.13 22.61
CA LYS A 661 12.18 29.79 22.78
C LYS A 661 12.86 29.56 24.14
N SER A 662 13.10 30.62 24.91
CA SER A 662 13.91 30.61 26.15
C SER A 662 13.16 30.30 27.45
N LYS A 663 11.84 30.01 27.40
CA LYS A 663 11.04 29.62 28.58
C LYS A 663 10.25 28.32 28.37
N ALA A 664 10.98 27.22 28.14
CA ALA A 664 10.46 25.87 28.37
C ALA A 664 10.73 25.47 29.83
N ILE A 665 9.68 25.25 30.62
CA ILE A 665 9.79 24.74 32.01
C ILE A 665 9.34 23.28 32.07
N SER A 666 8.36 22.90 31.25
CA SER A 666 8.04 21.51 30.89
C SER A 666 8.77 21.12 29.61
N GLY A 667 9.21 19.85 29.52
CA GLY A 667 9.73 19.25 28.28
C GLY A 667 8.63 18.85 27.30
N CYS A 668 7.68 19.75 27.05
CA CYS A 668 6.46 19.54 26.26
C CYS A 668 6.31 20.65 25.22
#